data_AF-A0A399D2U5-F1
#
_entry.id   AF-A0A399D2U5-F1
#
_cell.length_a   1.000
_cell.length_b   1.000
_cell.length_c   1.000
_cell.angle_alpha   90.00
_cell.angle_beta   90.00
_cell.angle_gamma   90.00
#
_symmetry.space_group_name_H-M   'P 1'
#
loop_
_entity.id
_entity.type
_entity.pdbx_description
1 polymer ?
#
loop_
_entity_poly.entity_id
_entity_poly.type
_entity_poly.pdbx_seq_one_letter_code
_entity_poly.pdbx_strand_id
1 'polypeptide(L)'
;MKNLVLFLMAFFVSYLFCNCSGKKIILESNHFKYEIASSGKNLHFTDKETGIDYLDTETNSGCAYISVEGSEYEVTKVSLNGDLLTMEFGDTGVKAELEVIHSPDKVTLKVTSVTGEIESLTFLNVPLKLEGQPYEPFAACALSMNLFTHVRQLPPLQTNLWAKCYKRFGLEGAEVTLLGLPQQKILPVIREVMTEAKDIPFSDEGGAWALMKKEGYGSYLMNFGTLTEETVDEWIETCQRLGFNQIDSHGGGNFFEFGTFDLNKDKWPEGWDSFKRINEKLHKAGISHIFHTYAFFIDKKSRYVTPIPSKDLGYVRTFTLAEPVDATANEIVVKESTANISTVTGFHTENSVTLKIGDELIEFSGVTQSPPYKFTGLKRGANGTKVSSHSMDETAFHLSERFGRFVPGPETDLFDEMAQRHAEIVNHCGFNGIYLDAIDGSAVLGGEENFWYYGTKFIFEIARRLERPVGMEMSSMSHHWWHYRSRWQAWDRPVRGYKRFIDIHLASIKASGLFLPEEIVSYEWEHGRWPGHTPLIDKYAGVEKGQILLPLHLGWWGNQTWAPPQIEPTFPDDIEYLGCKMIGNDAGFSQLGGVDKKTLDEIPLFNKAAEILKQYEALRHKGYFGEEVKKLLRQPGKEYTLFREKDGEWNFKPVAYKKHKVTGLEHPSAQWTVENQFESQPVKLRIEPLMSVKPYEDPSNIILTDFSTPGDFVAESVADGVSGQINTSEEKAVTGEPGGTFSAKNTGDSPRDGSYINMEKEFTSLLDLSKNQALGVWVKGDGKGEILNLSVRSPLHISYGAHGDHFIKIDFTGWKYFELVETESSAISDYIWPDDSHFYVYDSYRHTVSFKNVDKFQLWYNNIPEGQNVSCSLGPVKALPMVSGYIENPSVTIKGEKIVFPVRMESGMYLEFRSENDCKLYGSKGELLAEVKPEGAVPTLANGKNEISFSGEGSGKVNTRVQVTVISEDTPLDVK
;
A
#
# COMPACT_ATOMS: atom_id res chain seq x y z
N MET A 1 55.16 31.42 47.85
CA MET A 1 54.15 30.61 48.58
C MET A 1 52.69 30.79 48.15
N LYS A 2 52.35 31.68 47.19
CA LYS A 2 50.97 31.77 46.65
C LYS A 2 50.72 30.99 45.35
N ASN A 3 51.77 30.62 44.59
CA ASN A 3 51.62 29.88 43.33
C ASN A 3 51.65 28.34 43.46
N LEU A 4 52.06 27.81 44.62
CA LEU A 4 52.05 26.36 44.86
C LEU A 4 50.68 25.86 45.36
N VAL A 5 49.88 26.73 45.98
CA VAL A 5 48.54 26.40 46.49
C VAL A 5 47.48 26.42 45.38
N LEU A 6 47.62 27.28 44.36
CA LEU A 6 46.71 27.30 43.21
C LEU A 6 46.89 26.10 42.28
N PHE A 7 48.12 25.59 42.11
CA PHE A 7 48.38 24.44 41.24
C PHE A 7 47.93 23.11 41.86
N LEU A 8 47.99 22.99 43.20
CA LEU A 8 47.47 21.83 43.94
C LEU A 8 45.93 21.83 44.08
N MET A 9 45.27 23.00 44.11
CA MET A 9 43.80 23.07 44.06
C MET A 9 43.25 22.77 42.67
N ALA A 10 43.93 23.15 41.59
CA ALA A 10 43.52 22.81 40.23
C ALA A 10 43.64 21.30 39.94
N PHE A 11 44.62 20.61 40.54
CA PHE A 11 44.77 19.15 40.42
C PHE A 11 43.79 18.36 41.31
N PHE A 12 43.32 18.93 42.42
CA PHE A 12 42.30 18.28 43.26
C PHE A 12 40.89 18.45 42.70
N VAL A 13 40.59 19.57 42.02
CA VAL A 13 39.29 19.78 41.34
C VAL A 13 39.22 18.99 40.03
N SER A 14 40.33 18.74 39.33
CA SER A 14 40.34 17.83 38.18
C SER A 14 40.30 16.34 38.55
N TYR A 15 40.71 15.95 39.76
CA TYR A 15 40.54 14.56 40.24
C TYR A 15 39.15 14.28 40.84
N LEU A 16 38.44 15.31 41.34
CA LEU A 16 37.06 15.18 41.84
C LEU A 16 35.99 15.15 40.74
N PHE A 17 36.32 15.57 39.52
CA PHE A 17 35.44 15.41 38.34
C PHE A 17 35.78 14.17 37.49
N CYS A 18 36.79 13.38 37.86
CA CYS A 18 37.26 12.24 37.06
C CYS A 18 36.94 10.86 37.66
N ASN A 19 36.01 10.76 38.62
CA ASN A 19 35.64 9.46 39.19
C ASN A 19 34.17 9.34 39.67
N CYS A 20 33.24 9.93 38.92
CA CYS A 20 31.85 9.47 38.91
C CYS A 20 31.61 8.58 37.68
N SER A 21 32.38 7.50 37.51
CA SER A 21 31.89 6.39 36.69
C SER A 21 30.77 5.73 37.49
N GLY A 22 29.56 6.28 37.36
CA GLY A 22 28.35 5.66 37.91
C GLY A 22 28.33 4.19 37.51
N LYS A 23 27.94 3.32 38.44
CA LYS A 23 27.87 1.87 38.21
C LYS A 23 27.03 1.63 36.95
N LYS A 24 27.65 1.12 35.89
CA LYS A 24 26.96 0.78 34.65
C LYS A 24 26.05 -0.42 34.88
N ILE A 25 24.86 -0.40 34.28
CA ILE A 25 23.95 -1.54 34.24
C ILE A 25 24.23 -2.26 32.93
N ILE A 26 24.38 -3.59 33.01
CA ILE A 26 24.75 -4.44 31.86
C ILE A 26 23.69 -5.52 31.73
N LEU A 27 23.06 -5.56 30.56
CA LEU A 27 22.19 -6.66 30.12
C LEU A 27 22.90 -7.35 28.96
N GLU A 28 23.25 -8.63 29.09
CA GLU A 28 24.05 -9.32 28.09
C GLU A 28 23.68 -10.78 27.88
N SER A 29 24.01 -11.27 26.69
CA SER A 29 24.04 -12.68 26.30
C SER A 29 25.46 -13.06 25.84
N ASN A 30 25.64 -14.20 25.19
CA ASN A 30 26.90 -14.55 24.53
C ASN A 30 27.17 -13.68 23.29
N HIS A 31 26.13 -13.09 22.69
CA HIS A 31 26.20 -12.43 21.39
C HIS A 31 26.15 -10.91 21.45
N PHE A 32 25.44 -10.33 22.42
CA PHE A 32 25.35 -8.88 22.55
C PHE A 32 25.54 -8.41 23.99
N LYS A 33 25.90 -7.14 24.14
CA LYS A 33 26.00 -6.44 25.41
C LYS A 33 25.32 -5.09 25.31
N TYR A 34 24.31 -4.86 26.16
CA TYR A 34 23.60 -3.60 26.29
C TYR A 34 24.01 -2.91 27.58
N GLU A 35 24.58 -1.71 27.47
CA GLU A 35 25.05 -0.89 28.59
C GLU A 35 24.16 0.32 28.81
N ILE A 36 23.74 0.52 30.06
CA ILE A 36 22.87 1.63 30.50
C ILE A 36 23.55 2.39 31.65
N ALA A 37 23.49 3.71 31.61
CA ALA A 37 23.92 4.55 32.72
C ALA A 37 22.97 4.41 33.91
N SER A 38 23.44 4.72 35.12
CA SER A 38 22.57 4.77 36.30
C SER A 38 21.48 5.83 36.21
N SER A 39 21.58 6.80 35.28
CA SER A 39 20.53 7.75 34.96
C SER A 39 19.46 7.19 34.00
N GLY A 40 19.64 5.97 33.51
CA GLY A 40 18.80 5.34 32.48
C GLY A 40 19.10 5.75 31.04
N LYS A 41 20.16 6.53 30.81
CA LYS A 41 20.63 6.83 29.45
C LYS A 41 21.23 5.59 28.79
N ASN A 42 20.87 5.33 27.53
CA ASN A 42 21.50 4.30 26.71
C ASN A 42 22.96 4.65 26.42
N LEU A 43 23.88 3.71 26.65
CA LEU A 43 25.32 3.94 26.43
C LEU A 43 25.86 3.18 25.21
N HIS A 44 25.60 1.87 25.13
CA HIS A 44 26.11 1.00 24.05
C HIS A 44 25.17 -0.18 23.81
N PHE A 45 25.06 -0.64 22.56
CA PHE A 45 24.46 -1.92 22.18
C PHE A 45 25.45 -2.66 21.26
N THR A 46 26.34 -3.43 21.87
CA THR A 46 27.53 -3.97 21.21
C THR A 46 27.36 -5.41 20.78
N ASP A 47 27.67 -5.72 19.53
CA ASP A 47 27.95 -7.09 19.07
C ASP A 47 29.27 -7.57 19.70
N LYS A 48 29.19 -8.63 20.52
CA LYS A 48 30.35 -9.16 21.25
C LYS A 48 31.35 -9.89 20.36
N GLU A 49 30.93 -10.33 19.17
CA GLU A 49 31.81 -11.03 18.23
C GLU A 49 32.72 -10.03 17.49
N THR A 50 32.15 -8.94 16.97
CA THR A 50 32.89 -7.94 16.18
C THR A 50 33.37 -6.75 17.01
N GLY A 51 32.75 -6.48 18.15
CA GLY A 51 32.96 -5.28 18.95
C GLY A 51 32.29 -4.02 18.39
N ILE A 52 31.47 -4.15 17.34
CA ILE A 52 30.74 -3.02 16.75
C ILE A 52 29.60 -2.61 17.69
N ASP A 53 29.51 -1.31 17.96
CA ASP A 53 28.41 -0.71 18.70
C ASP A 53 27.32 -0.23 17.74
N TYR A 54 26.15 -0.83 17.85
CA TYR A 54 25.00 -0.54 17.01
C TYR A 54 24.03 0.46 17.63
N LEU A 55 24.27 0.97 18.84
CA LEU A 55 23.40 2.01 19.42
C LEU A 55 23.40 3.25 18.53
N ASP A 56 22.21 3.76 18.20
CA ASP A 56 22.08 5.09 17.64
C ASP A 56 22.34 6.14 18.72
N THR A 57 23.46 6.84 18.58
CA THR A 57 23.92 7.87 19.52
C THR A 57 23.47 9.26 19.12
N GLU A 58 22.90 9.44 17.93
CA GLU A 58 22.36 10.72 17.47
C GLU A 58 21.03 11.02 18.16
N THR A 59 20.22 9.99 18.38
CA THR A 59 19.04 10.04 19.25
C THR A 59 19.46 9.94 20.72
N ASN A 60 19.43 11.06 21.43
CA ASN A 60 19.64 11.04 22.89
C ASN A 60 18.48 10.31 23.58
N SER A 61 18.62 9.00 23.77
CA SER A 61 17.54 8.10 24.23
C SER A 61 17.73 7.59 25.66
N GLY A 62 16.62 7.56 26.40
CA GLY A 62 16.49 6.82 27.66
C GLY A 62 16.03 5.38 27.42
N CYS A 63 16.40 4.47 28.32
CA CYS A 63 16.05 3.05 28.22
C CYS A 63 14.56 2.76 28.53
N ALA A 64 13.87 3.71 29.16
CA ALA A 64 12.49 3.57 29.65
C ALA A 64 11.85 4.94 29.93
N TYR A 65 10.53 5.03 29.79
CA TYR A 65 9.74 6.22 30.11
C TYR A 65 8.29 5.82 30.47
N ILE A 66 7.56 6.72 31.12
CA ILE A 66 6.13 6.53 31.47
C ILE A 66 5.27 7.64 30.89
N SER A 67 3.97 7.37 30.71
CA SER A 67 2.96 8.40 30.46
C SER A 67 2.10 8.60 31.70
N VAL A 68 1.95 9.85 32.14
CA VAL A 68 1.09 10.28 33.25
C VAL A 68 0.35 11.53 32.81
N GLU A 69 -0.99 11.48 32.82
CA GLU A 69 -1.85 12.60 32.42
C GLU A 69 -1.50 13.15 31.02
N GLY A 70 -1.25 12.25 30.06
CA GLY A 70 -0.85 12.58 28.68
C GLY A 70 0.55 13.18 28.52
N SER A 71 1.35 13.25 29.58
CA SER A 71 2.75 13.73 29.53
C SER A 71 3.74 12.59 29.71
N GLU A 72 4.82 12.60 28.93
CA GLU A 72 5.89 11.60 29.02
C GLU A 72 6.98 12.02 30.02
N TYR A 73 7.43 11.07 30.84
CA TYR A 73 8.50 11.24 31.81
C TYR A 73 9.56 10.15 31.62
N GLU A 74 10.77 10.57 31.25
CA GLU A 74 11.93 9.71 31.13
C GLU A 74 12.34 9.11 32.48
N VAL A 75 12.91 7.90 32.45
CA VAL A 75 13.55 7.31 33.62
C VAL A 75 14.70 8.22 34.09
N THR A 76 14.83 8.40 35.40
CA THR A 76 15.88 9.25 35.98
C THR A 76 16.91 8.46 36.78
N LYS A 77 16.56 7.24 37.19
CA LYS A 77 17.47 6.34 37.90
C LYS A 77 17.18 4.88 37.61
N VAL A 78 18.25 4.15 37.31
CA VAL A 78 18.23 2.71 37.04
C VAL A 78 19.25 2.01 37.92
N SER A 79 18.89 0.85 38.46
CA SER A 79 19.81 0.00 39.21
C SER A 79 19.49 -1.48 39.03
N LEU A 80 20.52 -2.32 38.98
CA LEU A 80 20.41 -3.77 38.87
C LEU A 80 21.01 -4.42 40.13
N ASN A 81 20.20 -5.23 40.83
CA ASN A 81 20.61 -5.98 42.01
C ASN A 81 20.24 -7.46 41.87
N GLY A 82 21.24 -8.30 41.61
CA GLY A 82 20.98 -9.65 41.09
C GLY A 82 20.25 -9.54 39.76
N ASP A 83 19.12 -10.23 39.66
CA ASP A 83 18.27 -10.24 38.47
C ASP A 83 17.13 -9.20 38.53
N LEU A 84 17.09 -8.35 39.56
CA LEU A 84 16.06 -7.33 39.73
C LEU A 84 16.54 -5.96 39.23
N LEU A 85 15.95 -5.50 38.12
CA LEU A 85 16.14 -4.18 37.53
C LEU A 85 15.09 -3.22 38.10
N THR A 86 15.53 -2.15 38.75
CA THR A 86 14.67 -1.10 39.31
C THR A 86 14.82 0.16 38.48
N MET A 87 13.69 0.75 38.10
CA MET A 87 13.58 2.02 37.38
C MET A 87 12.75 3.02 38.20
N GLU A 88 13.27 4.23 38.40
CA GLU A 88 12.59 5.32 39.11
C GLU A 88 12.40 6.52 38.15
N PHE A 89 11.21 7.10 38.14
CA PHE A 89 10.81 8.18 37.22
C PHE A 89 10.73 9.53 37.94
N GLY A 90 11.75 9.81 38.77
CA GLY A 90 12.00 11.12 39.37
C GLY A 90 10.83 11.64 40.21
N ASP A 91 10.45 12.89 39.97
CA ASP A 91 9.45 13.62 40.77
C ASP A 91 8.03 13.08 40.64
N THR A 92 7.76 12.18 39.68
CA THR A 92 6.47 11.49 39.58
C THR A 92 6.22 10.53 40.75
N GLY A 93 7.29 10.10 41.45
CA GLY A 93 7.22 9.09 42.50
C GLY A 93 6.94 7.67 41.98
N VAL A 94 6.87 7.47 40.67
CA VAL A 94 6.64 6.16 40.05
C VAL A 94 7.91 5.33 40.08
N LYS A 95 7.75 4.05 40.39
CA LYS A 95 8.81 3.04 40.38
C LYS A 95 8.32 1.80 39.66
N ALA A 96 9.16 1.24 38.78
CA ALA A 96 8.92 -0.05 38.14
C ALA A 96 10.04 -1.02 38.52
N GLU A 97 9.68 -2.27 38.76
CA GLU A 97 10.62 -3.37 38.98
C GLU A 97 10.44 -4.43 37.91
N LEU A 98 11.56 -4.90 37.36
CA LEU A 98 11.61 -5.92 36.33
C LEU A 98 12.55 -7.04 36.72
N GLU A 99 12.11 -8.28 36.49
CA GLU A 99 12.98 -9.45 36.50
C GLU A 99 13.73 -9.54 35.16
N VAL A 100 15.05 -9.74 35.25
CA VAL A 100 15.96 -9.92 34.12
C VAL A 100 16.39 -11.37 34.06
N ILE A 101 16.00 -12.07 33.01
CA ILE A 101 16.34 -13.48 32.82
C ILE A 101 17.41 -13.58 31.74
N HIS A 102 18.63 -13.90 32.15
CA HIS A 102 19.75 -14.10 31.24
C HIS A 102 19.77 -15.52 30.66
N SER A 103 20.04 -15.62 29.37
CA SER A 103 20.23 -16.87 28.65
C SER A 103 21.35 -16.73 27.62
N PRO A 104 21.93 -17.84 27.11
CA PRO A 104 23.04 -17.80 26.17
C PRO A 104 22.81 -16.90 24.95
N ASP A 105 21.61 -16.90 24.38
CA ASP A 105 21.30 -16.19 23.13
C ASP A 105 20.27 -15.06 23.29
N LYS A 106 19.72 -14.87 24.50
CA LYS A 106 18.59 -13.96 24.75
C LYS A 106 18.63 -13.36 26.15
N VAL A 107 18.00 -12.19 26.32
CA VAL A 107 17.70 -11.60 27.63
C VAL A 107 16.21 -11.31 27.67
N THR A 108 15.50 -11.80 28.69
CA THR A 108 14.07 -11.52 28.86
C THR A 108 13.89 -10.52 30.00
N LEU A 109 13.02 -9.52 29.79
CA LEU A 109 12.60 -8.56 30.79
C LEU A 109 11.13 -8.78 31.11
N LYS A 110 10.81 -8.92 32.39
CA LYS A 110 9.44 -9.10 32.87
C LYS A 110 9.10 -8.08 33.94
N VAL A 111 8.05 -7.30 33.74
CA VAL A 111 7.56 -6.34 34.74
C VAL A 111 6.97 -7.12 35.91
N THR A 112 7.57 -6.99 37.09
CA THR A 112 7.12 -7.67 38.31
C THR A 112 6.26 -6.79 39.20
N SER A 113 6.50 -5.48 39.20
CA SER A 113 5.70 -4.51 39.97
C SER A 113 5.79 -3.12 39.36
N VAL A 114 4.71 -2.35 39.49
CA VAL A 114 4.71 -0.90 39.20
C VAL A 114 3.99 -0.20 40.35
N THR A 115 4.68 0.74 41.01
CA THR A 115 4.09 1.58 42.06
C THR A 115 3.82 2.97 41.53
N GLY A 116 2.63 3.50 41.79
CA GLY A 116 2.17 4.80 41.29
C GLY A 116 1.09 4.66 40.21
N GLU A 117 0.40 5.76 39.91
CA GLU A 117 -0.66 5.80 38.91
C GLU A 117 -0.09 6.28 37.58
N ILE A 118 -0.10 5.40 36.57
CA ILE A 118 0.39 5.69 35.21
C ILE A 118 -0.62 5.22 34.17
N GLU A 119 -0.55 5.80 32.98
CA GLU A 119 -1.30 5.33 31.81
C GLU A 119 -0.56 4.18 31.13
N SER A 120 0.77 4.29 31.04
CA SER A 120 1.62 3.30 30.37
C SER A 120 3.08 3.38 30.82
N LEU A 121 3.80 2.26 30.64
CA LEU A 121 5.23 2.12 30.91
C LEU A 121 5.91 1.56 29.66
N THR A 122 6.82 2.34 29.08
CA THR A 122 7.82 1.85 28.13
C THR A 122 9.01 1.36 28.95
N PHE A 123 9.29 0.06 28.91
CA PHE A 123 10.34 -0.55 29.73
C PHE A 123 11.53 -1.09 28.93
N LEU A 124 11.50 -0.93 27.61
CA LEU A 124 12.61 -1.14 26.70
C LEU A 124 12.53 -0.09 25.60
N ASN A 125 13.64 0.61 25.35
CA ASN A 125 13.80 1.54 24.23
C ASN A 125 15.28 1.61 23.84
N VAL A 126 15.65 1.02 22.71
CA VAL A 126 17.02 0.97 22.20
C VAL A 126 17.02 1.25 20.69
N PRO A 127 17.20 2.51 20.26
CA PRO A 127 17.35 2.83 18.85
C PRO A 127 18.71 2.36 18.34
N LEU A 128 18.75 1.81 17.12
CA LEU A 128 19.93 1.19 16.53
C LEU A 128 20.29 1.83 15.18
N LYS A 129 21.57 1.79 14.84
CA LYS A 129 22.11 2.19 13.52
C LYS A 129 21.92 1.13 12.43
N LEU A 130 21.23 0.03 12.76
CA LEU A 130 20.89 -1.02 11.80
C LEU A 130 19.91 -0.48 10.77
N GLU A 131 20.01 -0.95 9.54
CA GLU A 131 19.00 -0.70 8.50
C GLU A 131 17.80 -1.67 8.60
N GLY A 132 17.93 -2.75 9.37
CA GLY A 132 16.92 -3.79 9.49
C GLY A 132 16.88 -4.68 8.25
N GLN A 133 18.03 -4.99 7.66
CA GLN A 133 18.13 -5.65 6.36
C GLN A 133 18.92 -6.95 6.40
N PRO A 134 18.58 -7.95 5.55
CA PRO A 134 19.16 -9.29 5.63
C PRO A 134 20.62 -9.38 5.20
N TYR A 135 21.17 -8.32 4.59
CA TYR A 135 22.58 -8.25 4.21
C TYR A 135 23.47 -7.75 5.34
N GLU A 136 22.90 -7.25 6.44
CA GLU A 136 23.67 -6.85 7.61
C GLU A 136 24.22 -8.09 8.33
N PRO A 137 25.42 -8.03 8.96
CA PRO A 137 26.02 -9.18 9.64
C PRO A 137 25.37 -9.49 10.99
N PHE A 138 24.63 -8.53 11.56
CA PHE A 138 24.06 -8.59 12.90
C PHE A 138 22.59 -8.17 12.85
N ALA A 139 21.74 -8.91 13.58
CA ALA A 139 20.32 -8.68 13.70
C ALA A 139 19.95 -8.41 15.15
N ALA A 140 18.98 -7.52 15.37
CA ALA A 140 18.39 -7.28 16.67
C ALA A 140 16.86 -7.41 16.61
N CYS A 141 16.27 -7.97 17.67
CA CYS A 141 14.83 -8.19 17.76
C CYS A 141 14.36 -8.18 19.21
N ALA A 142 13.30 -7.42 19.50
CA ALA A 142 12.47 -7.52 20.68
C ALA A 142 11.21 -8.31 20.31
N LEU A 143 10.92 -9.37 21.04
CA LEU A 143 9.73 -10.20 20.89
C LEU A 143 8.78 -9.97 22.06
N SER A 144 7.55 -9.56 21.78
CA SER A 144 6.49 -9.56 22.79
C SER A 144 6.18 -11.00 23.20
N MET A 145 6.07 -11.27 24.51
CA MET A 145 5.84 -12.63 25.02
C MET A 145 4.42 -12.88 25.54
N ASN A 146 3.54 -11.87 25.49
CA ASN A 146 2.14 -11.99 25.85
C ASN A 146 1.27 -10.94 25.12
N LEU A 147 -0.05 -11.08 25.22
CA LEU A 147 -1.03 -10.27 24.47
C LEU A 147 -0.96 -8.77 24.81
N PHE A 148 -0.59 -8.41 26.05
CA PHE A 148 -0.66 -7.02 26.54
C PHE A 148 0.70 -6.31 26.60
N THR A 149 1.76 -6.95 26.10
CA THR A 149 3.05 -6.31 25.83
C THR A 149 3.09 -5.84 24.38
N HIS A 150 3.19 -4.53 24.18
CA HIS A 150 3.24 -3.92 22.86
C HIS A 150 4.68 -3.74 22.42
N VAL A 151 5.05 -4.40 21.32
CA VAL A 151 6.26 -4.09 20.55
C VAL A 151 5.82 -3.49 19.23
N ARG A 152 6.40 -2.35 18.85
CA ARG A 152 5.97 -1.58 17.68
C ARG A 152 6.46 -2.19 16.37
N GLN A 153 7.77 -2.38 16.23
CA GLN A 153 8.36 -2.90 15.00
C GLN A 153 8.11 -4.39 14.82
N LEU A 154 7.92 -4.82 13.57
CA LEU A 154 7.70 -6.22 13.23
C LEU A 154 9.00 -7.04 13.39
N PRO A 155 8.93 -8.31 13.80
CA PRO A 155 10.07 -9.22 13.73
C PRO A 155 10.47 -9.53 12.28
N PRO A 156 11.69 -10.06 12.05
CA PRO A 156 12.73 -10.31 13.03
C PRO A 156 13.88 -9.28 12.97
N LEU A 157 13.87 -8.34 12.02
CA LEU A 157 14.96 -7.37 11.83
C LEU A 157 14.47 -5.96 12.18
N GLN A 158 14.83 -5.50 13.37
CA GLN A 158 14.37 -4.23 13.92
C GLN A 158 15.51 -3.20 14.02
N THR A 159 15.14 -1.94 13.79
CA THR A 159 16.02 -0.77 13.96
C THR A 159 15.76 -0.05 15.29
N ASN A 160 14.65 -0.36 15.96
CA ASN A 160 14.40 0.07 17.34
C ASN A 160 13.84 -1.10 18.16
N LEU A 161 14.54 -1.45 19.23
CA LEU A 161 14.08 -2.43 20.21
C LEU A 161 13.24 -1.69 21.24
N TRP A 162 11.93 -1.85 21.15
CA TRP A 162 11.00 -1.06 21.96
C TRP A 162 9.88 -1.94 22.51
N ALA A 163 9.53 -1.77 23.79
CA ALA A 163 8.42 -2.47 24.41
C ALA A 163 7.70 -1.61 25.46
N LYS A 164 6.37 -1.65 25.41
CA LYS A 164 5.46 -0.88 26.27
C LYS A 164 4.30 -1.73 26.78
N CYS A 165 3.85 -1.44 27.99
CA CYS A 165 2.60 -1.96 28.55
C CYS A 165 1.69 -0.81 28.98
N TYR A 166 0.38 -1.08 29.05
CA TYR A 166 -0.64 -0.07 29.30
C TYR A 166 -1.51 -0.50 30.47
N LYS A 167 -1.85 0.45 31.36
CA LYS A 167 -2.71 0.17 32.52
C LYS A 167 -4.04 -0.46 32.15
N ARG A 168 -4.58 -0.09 30.97
CA ARG A 168 -5.83 -0.65 30.43
C ARG A 168 -5.81 -2.16 30.28
N PHE A 169 -4.68 -2.74 29.86
CA PHE A 169 -4.57 -4.17 29.54
C PHE A 169 -3.81 -4.95 30.60
N GLY A 170 -2.90 -4.30 31.30
CA GLY A 170 -2.06 -4.89 32.34
C GLY A 170 -0.66 -4.29 32.32
N LEU A 171 -0.12 -4.01 33.51
CA LEU A 171 1.27 -3.58 33.69
C LEU A 171 2.14 -4.75 34.16
N GLU A 172 1.76 -5.36 35.28
CA GLU A 172 2.47 -6.50 35.87
C GLU A 172 2.32 -7.75 34.99
N GLY A 173 3.42 -8.47 34.82
CA GLY A 173 3.51 -9.62 33.92
C GLY A 173 3.83 -9.25 32.48
N ALA A 174 3.89 -7.98 32.09
CA ALA A 174 4.35 -7.58 30.75
C ALA A 174 5.77 -8.10 30.53
N GLU A 175 6.02 -8.74 29.37
CA GLU A 175 7.21 -9.55 29.15
C GLU A 175 7.70 -9.41 27.70
N VAL A 176 8.99 -9.09 27.55
CA VAL A 176 9.67 -8.98 26.24
C VAL A 176 10.96 -9.80 26.25
N THR A 177 11.24 -10.50 25.16
CA THR A 177 12.52 -11.19 24.95
C THR A 177 13.37 -10.43 23.94
N LEU A 178 14.57 -10.05 24.35
CA LEU A 178 15.53 -9.29 23.57
C LEU A 178 16.60 -10.20 22.96
N LEU A 179 16.84 -10.01 21.67
CA LEU A 179 17.81 -10.71 20.84
C LEU A 179 18.77 -9.71 20.19
N GLY A 180 20.05 -10.07 20.17
CA GLY A 180 21.10 -9.43 19.39
C GLY A 180 22.06 -10.52 18.94
N LEU A 181 22.03 -10.87 17.66
CA LEU A 181 22.57 -12.13 17.14
C LEU A 181 23.26 -11.93 15.79
N PRO A 182 24.22 -12.80 15.42
CA PRO A 182 24.61 -12.94 14.01
C PRO A 182 23.37 -13.18 13.13
N GLN A 183 23.31 -12.50 11.98
CA GLN A 183 22.14 -12.44 11.11
C GLN A 183 21.50 -13.81 10.84
N GLN A 184 22.31 -14.83 10.56
CA GLN A 184 21.88 -16.19 10.24
C GLN A 184 21.24 -16.95 11.42
N LYS A 185 21.46 -16.50 12.66
CA LYS A 185 20.91 -17.14 13.87
C LYS A 185 19.54 -16.60 14.28
N ILE A 186 19.10 -15.47 13.72
CA ILE A 186 17.90 -14.77 14.20
C ILE A 186 16.65 -15.66 14.14
N LEU A 187 16.33 -16.26 12.98
CA LEU A 187 15.16 -17.12 12.84
C LEU A 187 15.27 -18.41 13.68
N PRO A 188 16.39 -19.16 13.68
CA PRO A 188 16.57 -20.30 14.58
C PRO A 188 16.26 -20.00 16.05
N VAL A 189 16.81 -18.90 16.58
CA VAL A 189 16.59 -18.54 18.00
C VAL A 189 15.15 -18.09 18.24
N ILE A 190 14.53 -17.35 17.32
CA ILE A 190 13.10 -16.99 17.45
C ILE A 190 12.23 -18.25 17.51
N ARG A 191 12.52 -19.29 16.71
CA ARG A 191 11.78 -20.57 16.79
C ARG A 191 11.90 -21.21 18.17
N GLU A 192 13.09 -21.21 18.76
CA GLU A 192 13.30 -21.72 20.12
C GLU A 192 12.46 -20.94 21.14
N VAL A 193 12.51 -19.60 21.09
CA VAL A 193 11.72 -18.73 21.98
C VAL A 193 10.21 -18.99 21.82
N MET A 194 9.71 -19.04 20.59
CA MET A 194 8.28 -19.20 20.31
C MET A 194 7.77 -20.61 20.60
N THR A 195 8.62 -21.63 20.53
CA THR A 195 8.27 -23.01 20.94
C THR A 195 8.03 -23.10 22.45
N GLU A 196 8.71 -22.25 23.24
CA GLU A 196 8.60 -22.21 24.70
C GLU A 196 7.54 -21.20 25.21
N ALA A 197 6.98 -20.37 24.32
CA ALA A 197 6.04 -19.33 24.67
C ALA A 197 4.70 -19.92 25.16
N LYS A 198 4.28 -19.55 26.37
CA LYS A 198 3.06 -20.08 27.00
C LYS A 198 1.80 -19.28 26.66
N ASP A 199 1.95 -17.97 26.52
CA ASP A 199 0.82 -17.04 26.35
C ASP A 199 0.56 -16.66 24.88
N ILE A 200 1.42 -17.13 23.97
CA ILE A 200 1.27 -16.98 22.52
C ILE A 200 0.85 -18.33 21.94
N PRO A 201 -0.34 -18.42 21.30
CA PRO A 201 -0.75 -19.63 20.59
C PRO A 201 0.29 -20.08 19.56
N PHE A 202 0.70 -21.33 19.64
CA PHE A 202 1.75 -21.87 18.77
C PHE A 202 1.30 -21.95 17.31
N SER A 203 2.19 -21.56 16.39
CA SER A 203 2.07 -21.83 14.97
C SER A 203 3.45 -22.07 14.38
N ASP A 204 3.59 -23.17 13.64
CA ASP A 204 4.75 -23.43 12.80
C ASP A 204 4.46 -23.17 11.32
N GLU A 205 3.29 -22.65 10.97
CA GLU A 205 2.87 -22.38 9.58
C GLU A 205 3.11 -20.93 9.14
N GLY A 206 3.67 -20.09 10.02
CA GLY A 206 3.97 -18.68 9.77
C GLY A 206 5.24 -18.20 10.47
N GLY A 207 5.48 -16.89 10.38
CA GLY A 207 6.58 -16.22 11.09
C GLY A 207 7.93 -16.88 10.86
N ALA A 208 8.57 -17.30 11.94
CA ALA A 208 9.91 -17.85 11.90
C ALA A 208 10.03 -19.15 11.07
N TRP A 209 8.92 -19.85 10.83
CA TRP A 209 8.87 -21.07 10.04
C TRP A 209 8.41 -20.86 8.60
N ALA A 210 7.89 -19.69 8.24
CA ALA A 210 7.24 -19.46 6.94
C ALA A 210 8.12 -19.81 5.74
N LEU A 211 9.41 -19.47 5.76
CA LEU A 211 10.38 -19.81 4.70
C LEU A 211 10.62 -21.33 4.52
N MET A 212 10.17 -22.16 5.48
CA MET A 212 10.25 -23.62 5.42
C MET A 212 8.96 -24.26 4.90
N LYS A 213 7.90 -23.47 4.68
CA LYS A 213 6.58 -23.95 4.26
C LYS A 213 6.34 -23.62 2.80
N LYS A 214 5.97 -24.62 2.01
CA LYS A 214 5.72 -24.47 0.57
C LYS A 214 4.51 -23.56 0.30
N GLU A 215 3.55 -23.53 1.21
CA GLU A 215 2.31 -22.78 1.07
C GLU A 215 2.58 -21.28 0.90
N GLY A 216 3.55 -20.71 1.62
CA GLY A 216 3.90 -19.28 1.51
C GLY A 216 4.37 -18.85 0.12
N TYR A 217 4.79 -19.78 -0.74
CA TYR A 217 5.32 -19.52 -2.08
C TYR A 217 4.30 -19.74 -3.22
N GLY A 218 3.06 -20.12 -2.90
CA GLY A 218 2.05 -20.44 -3.92
C GLY A 218 1.43 -19.20 -4.56
N SER A 219 1.03 -19.34 -5.83
CA SER A 219 0.12 -18.39 -6.48
C SER A 219 -1.31 -18.90 -6.37
N TYR A 220 -2.27 -18.00 -6.15
CA TYR A 220 -3.66 -18.36 -5.92
C TYR A 220 -4.65 -17.69 -6.88
N LEU A 221 -5.70 -18.43 -7.22
CA LEU A 221 -6.84 -17.91 -7.95
C LEU A 221 -7.91 -17.42 -6.97
N MET A 222 -8.38 -16.18 -7.14
CA MET A 222 -9.41 -15.59 -6.29
C MET A 222 -10.81 -16.08 -6.68
N ASN A 223 -11.51 -16.71 -5.73
CA ASN A 223 -12.90 -17.11 -5.83
C ASN A 223 -13.82 -16.15 -5.06
N PHE A 224 -14.82 -15.61 -5.74
CA PHE A 224 -15.85 -14.73 -5.18
C PHE A 224 -17.24 -15.41 -5.16
N GLY A 225 -17.26 -16.71 -4.86
CA GLY A 225 -18.48 -17.48 -4.67
C GLY A 225 -19.02 -18.17 -5.92
N THR A 226 -18.16 -18.59 -6.86
CA THR A 226 -18.52 -19.41 -8.03
C THR A 226 -17.95 -20.83 -7.99
N LEU A 227 -17.09 -21.14 -7.01
CA LEU A 227 -16.64 -22.50 -6.71
C LEU A 227 -17.74 -23.31 -5.98
N THR A 228 -18.33 -24.27 -6.68
CA THR A 228 -19.37 -25.19 -6.17
C THR A 228 -18.96 -26.63 -6.46
N GLU A 229 -19.72 -27.61 -5.97
CA GLU A 229 -19.49 -29.03 -6.31
C GLU A 229 -19.62 -29.31 -7.82
N GLU A 230 -20.40 -28.50 -8.54
CA GLU A 230 -20.58 -28.61 -9.99
C GLU A 230 -19.42 -27.99 -10.78
N THR A 231 -18.80 -26.91 -10.26
CA THR A 231 -17.76 -26.16 -10.98
C THR A 231 -16.33 -26.49 -10.54
N VAL A 232 -16.14 -27.25 -9.45
CA VAL A 232 -14.81 -27.57 -8.91
C VAL A 232 -13.84 -28.18 -9.93
N ASP A 233 -14.31 -28.97 -10.91
CA ASP A 233 -13.45 -29.51 -11.98
C ASP A 233 -12.93 -28.42 -12.91
N GLU A 234 -13.75 -27.41 -13.25
CA GLU A 234 -13.34 -26.26 -14.05
C GLU A 234 -12.29 -25.42 -13.30
N TRP A 235 -12.46 -25.27 -11.98
CA TRP A 235 -11.48 -24.59 -11.13
C TRP A 235 -10.14 -25.30 -11.08
N ILE A 236 -10.15 -26.64 -10.98
CA ILE A 236 -8.93 -27.46 -11.07
C ILE A 236 -8.26 -27.29 -12.43
N GLU A 237 -9.01 -27.35 -13.52
CA GLU A 237 -8.48 -27.13 -14.88
C GLU A 237 -7.88 -25.72 -15.02
N THR A 238 -8.54 -24.70 -14.47
CA THR A 238 -8.08 -23.31 -14.53
C THR A 238 -6.76 -23.13 -13.75
N CYS A 239 -6.65 -23.71 -12.56
CA CYS A 239 -5.39 -23.71 -11.81
C CYS A 239 -4.26 -24.37 -12.62
N GLN A 240 -4.52 -25.53 -13.23
CA GLN A 240 -3.55 -26.22 -14.10
C GLN A 240 -3.17 -25.40 -15.34
N ARG A 241 -4.12 -24.62 -15.89
CA ARG A 241 -3.87 -23.72 -17.03
C ARG A 241 -2.95 -22.57 -16.66
N LEU A 242 -3.02 -22.05 -15.44
CA LEU A 242 -2.16 -20.97 -14.94
C LEU A 242 -0.87 -21.47 -14.28
N GLY A 243 -0.79 -22.77 -13.97
CA GLY A 243 0.31 -23.33 -13.17
C GLY A 243 0.15 -23.08 -11.67
N PHE A 244 -1.05 -22.74 -11.21
CA PHE A 244 -1.34 -22.41 -9.82
C PHE A 244 -1.62 -23.65 -8.98
N ASN A 245 -1.32 -23.55 -7.69
CA ASN A 245 -1.49 -24.62 -6.71
C ASN A 245 -2.34 -24.19 -5.51
N GLN A 246 -2.98 -23.02 -5.58
CA GLN A 246 -3.81 -22.49 -4.50
C GLN A 246 -5.09 -21.85 -5.05
N ILE A 247 -6.15 -21.92 -4.26
CA ILE A 247 -7.37 -21.12 -4.42
C ILE A 247 -7.56 -20.33 -3.13
N ASP A 248 -7.99 -19.09 -3.26
CA ASP A 248 -8.39 -18.25 -2.17
C ASP A 248 -9.88 -17.92 -2.32
N SER A 249 -10.70 -18.32 -1.34
CA SER A 249 -12.15 -18.08 -1.39
C SER A 249 -12.57 -16.92 -0.51
N HIS A 250 -12.72 -15.76 -1.15
CA HIS A 250 -13.15 -14.51 -0.56
C HIS A 250 -14.66 -14.51 -0.29
N GLY A 251 -15.06 -14.16 0.94
CA GLY A 251 -16.46 -14.15 1.43
C GLY A 251 -17.46 -13.24 0.71
N GLY A 252 -16.99 -12.46 -0.26
CA GLY A 252 -17.81 -11.55 -1.09
C GLY A 252 -18.66 -12.30 -2.14
N GLY A 253 -19.40 -11.55 -2.96
CA GLY A 253 -20.12 -12.13 -4.12
C GLY A 253 -21.32 -13.03 -3.77
N ASN A 254 -21.93 -12.82 -2.60
CA ASN A 254 -23.00 -13.67 -2.06
C ASN A 254 -22.51 -15.12 -1.84
N PHE A 255 -21.29 -15.27 -1.33
CA PHE A 255 -20.74 -16.54 -0.86
C PHE A 255 -21.33 -16.90 0.51
N PHE A 256 -21.11 -16.06 1.53
CA PHE A 256 -21.71 -16.21 2.85
C PHE A 256 -22.06 -14.87 3.49
N GLU A 257 -22.89 -14.91 4.52
CA GLU A 257 -23.17 -13.77 5.39
C GLU A 257 -22.05 -13.59 6.42
N PHE A 258 -21.47 -12.38 6.51
CA PHE A 258 -20.40 -12.12 7.48
C PHE A 258 -20.98 -12.02 8.90
N GLY A 259 -20.26 -12.61 9.87
CA GLY A 259 -20.72 -12.77 11.24
C GLY A 259 -21.16 -14.21 11.52
N THR A 260 -22.19 -14.70 10.81
CA THR A 260 -22.73 -16.06 10.99
C THR A 260 -22.01 -17.11 10.16
N PHE A 261 -21.45 -16.70 9.00
CA PHE A 261 -20.89 -17.58 7.99
C PHE A 261 -21.89 -18.58 7.42
N ASP A 262 -23.16 -18.20 7.38
CA ASP A 262 -24.18 -18.96 6.69
C ASP A 262 -23.97 -18.85 5.18
N LEU A 263 -23.71 -19.99 4.53
CA LEU A 263 -23.51 -20.06 3.09
C LEU A 263 -24.82 -19.80 2.34
N ASN A 264 -24.69 -19.28 1.12
CA ASN A 264 -25.80 -19.21 0.18
C ASN A 264 -26.31 -20.63 -0.16
N LYS A 265 -27.50 -20.96 0.36
CA LYS A 265 -28.11 -22.30 0.20
C LYS A 265 -28.52 -22.65 -1.23
N ASP A 266 -28.68 -21.66 -2.12
CA ASP A 266 -28.96 -21.93 -3.53
C ASP A 266 -27.73 -22.52 -4.24
N LYS A 267 -26.52 -22.17 -3.77
CA LYS A 267 -25.24 -22.63 -4.31
C LYS A 267 -24.66 -23.81 -3.52
N TRP A 268 -24.85 -23.82 -2.20
CA TRP A 268 -24.34 -24.85 -1.28
C TRP A 268 -25.48 -25.31 -0.36
N PRO A 269 -26.38 -26.19 -0.86
CA PRO A 269 -27.61 -26.57 -0.14
C PRO A 269 -27.35 -27.29 1.19
N GLU A 270 -26.24 -28.03 1.31
CA GLU A 270 -25.80 -28.68 2.55
C GLU A 270 -24.82 -27.79 3.36
N GLY A 271 -24.67 -26.52 3.01
CA GLY A 271 -23.76 -25.60 3.69
C GLY A 271 -22.31 -26.08 3.62
N TRP A 272 -21.60 -25.98 4.74
CA TRP A 272 -20.17 -26.28 4.86
C TRP A 272 -19.80 -27.75 4.58
N ASP A 273 -20.74 -28.69 4.65
CA ASP A 273 -20.51 -30.07 4.23
C ASP A 273 -20.27 -30.18 2.71
N SER A 274 -20.93 -29.33 1.92
CA SER A 274 -20.66 -29.19 0.48
C SER A 274 -19.21 -28.74 0.25
N PHE A 275 -18.77 -27.73 1.01
CA PHE A 275 -17.40 -27.19 0.90
C PHE A 275 -16.33 -28.17 1.35
N LYS A 276 -16.61 -28.98 2.37
CA LYS A 276 -15.71 -30.05 2.79
C LYS A 276 -15.42 -31.00 1.62
N ARG A 277 -16.46 -31.42 0.87
CA ARG A 277 -16.30 -32.28 -0.32
C ARG A 277 -15.52 -31.58 -1.44
N ILE A 278 -15.76 -30.28 -1.65
CA ILE A 278 -14.99 -29.46 -2.58
C ILE A 278 -13.51 -29.46 -2.18
N ASN A 279 -13.20 -29.17 -0.91
CA ASN A 279 -11.83 -29.13 -0.39
C ASN A 279 -11.12 -30.47 -0.54
N GLU A 280 -11.79 -31.58 -0.19
CA GLU A 280 -11.24 -32.92 -0.40
C GLU A 280 -10.87 -33.19 -1.87
N LYS A 281 -11.66 -32.66 -2.82
CA LYS A 281 -11.38 -32.80 -4.25
C LYS A 281 -10.22 -31.91 -4.70
N LEU A 282 -10.13 -30.68 -4.20
CA LEU A 282 -9.00 -29.78 -4.44
C LEU A 282 -7.69 -30.37 -3.89
N HIS A 283 -7.70 -30.91 -2.68
CA HIS A 283 -6.54 -31.56 -2.07
C HIS A 283 -6.08 -32.78 -2.87
N LYS A 284 -7.00 -33.60 -3.38
CA LYS A 284 -6.67 -34.72 -4.30
C LYS A 284 -6.00 -34.24 -5.59
N ALA A 285 -6.29 -33.03 -6.03
CA ALA A 285 -5.65 -32.38 -7.17
C ALA A 285 -4.35 -31.64 -6.81
N GLY A 286 -3.94 -31.64 -5.53
CA GLY A 286 -2.74 -30.94 -5.05
C GLY A 286 -2.90 -29.42 -4.90
N ILE A 287 -4.14 -28.93 -4.80
CA ILE A 287 -4.47 -27.52 -4.66
C ILE A 287 -4.80 -27.22 -3.19
N SER A 288 -4.06 -26.29 -2.57
CA SER A 288 -4.38 -25.79 -1.23
C SER A 288 -5.49 -24.75 -1.29
N HIS A 289 -6.27 -24.62 -0.22
CA HIS A 289 -7.41 -23.71 -0.19
C HIS A 289 -7.35 -22.77 1.04
N ILE A 290 -7.47 -21.47 0.80
CA ILE A 290 -7.48 -20.41 1.82
C ILE A 290 -8.93 -19.97 2.08
N PHE A 291 -9.31 -19.88 3.36
CA PHE A 291 -10.57 -19.32 3.79
C PHE A 291 -10.41 -17.81 4.00
N HIS A 292 -10.93 -17.00 3.08
CA HIS A 292 -10.80 -15.54 3.12
C HIS A 292 -12.11 -14.88 3.56
N THR A 293 -12.03 -14.20 4.68
CA THR A 293 -13.16 -13.57 5.35
C THR A 293 -12.78 -12.20 5.90
N TYR A 294 -13.78 -11.37 6.18
CA TYR A 294 -13.59 -10.20 7.03
C TYR A 294 -13.46 -10.71 8.47
N ALA A 295 -12.54 -10.13 9.24
CA ALA A 295 -12.22 -10.62 10.58
C ALA A 295 -13.43 -10.66 11.54
N PHE A 296 -13.80 -9.53 12.15
CA PHE A 296 -14.86 -9.45 13.18
C PHE A 296 -16.10 -8.67 12.71
N PHE A 297 -16.28 -8.49 11.39
CA PHE A 297 -17.39 -7.70 10.86
C PHE A 297 -18.68 -8.50 10.72
N ILE A 298 -19.79 -7.84 11.02
CA ILE A 298 -21.14 -8.40 11.09
C ILE A 298 -22.01 -7.73 10.03
N ASP A 299 -22.60 -8.54 9.15
CA ASP A 299 -23.60 -8.07 8.20
C ASP A 299 -24.83 -7.50 8.92
N LYS A 300 -25.36 -6.38 8.44
CA LYS A 300 -26.54 -5.75 9.05
C LYS A 300 -27.84 -6.55 8.89
N LYS A 301 -27.81 -7.64 8.12
CA LYS A 301 -28.89 -8.62 7.96
C LYS A 301 -28.72 -9.87 8.82
N SER A 302 -27.57 -9.98 9.49
CA SER A 302 -27.26 -11.11 10.34
C SER A 302 -28.19 -11.23 11.53
N ARG A 303 -28.36 -12.46 12.02
CA ARG A 303 -29.11 -12.77 13.25
C ARG A 303 -28.64 -11.98 14.48
N TYR A 304 -27.39 -11.49 14.46
CA TYR A 304 -26.85 -10.65 15.54
C TYR A 304 -27.36 -9.21 15.49
N VAL A 305 -27.99 -8.79 14.40
CA VAL A 305 -28.45 -7.41 14.17
C VAL A 305 -29.97 -7.35 14.04
N THR A 306 -30.59 -8.34 13.39
CA THR A 306 -32.02 -8.31 13.05
C THR A 306 -32.73 -9.65 13.31
N PRO A 307 -34.01 -9.64 13.71
CA PRO A 307 -34.84 -8.47 14.06
C PRO A 307 -34.59 -7.95 15.48
N ILE A 308 -33.77 -8.64 16.28
CA ILE A 308 -33.39 -8.24 17.64
C ILE A 308 -31.87 -8.08 17.64
N PRO A 309 -31.34 -6.86 17.82
CA PRO A 309 -29.91 -6.62 17.83
C PRO A 309 -29.29 -7.20 19.11
N SER A 310 -28.17 -7.91 18.99
CA SER A 310 -27.43 -8.44 20.12
C SER A 310 -27.07 -7.31 21.09
N LYS A 311 -27.17 -7.59 22.39
CA LYS A 311 -26.68 -6.69 23.45
C LYS A 311 -25.16 -6.46 23.37
N ASP A 312 -24.46 -7.36 22.67
CA ASP A 312 -23.01 -7.41 22.59
C ASP A 312 -22.47 -6.75 21.30
N LEU A 313 -23.29 -5.98 20.57
CA LEU A 313 -22.78 -5.14 19.47
C LEU A 313 -21.88 -4.02 20.00
N GLY A 314 -20.77 -3.78 19.30
CA GLY A 314 -19.80 -2.74 19.62
C GLY A 314 -20.34 -1.34 19.38
N TYR A 315 -19.91 -0.39 20.21
CA TYR A 315 -20.32 1.00 20.17
C TYR A 315 -19.14 1.93 20.48
N VAL A 316 -19.16 3.13 19.91
CA VAL A 316 -18.11 4.14 20.10
C VAL A 316 -18.35 4.96 21.37
N ARG A 317 -19.62 5.20 21.70
CA ARG A 317 -20.03 6.03 22.84
C ARG A 317 -21.47 5.77 23.24
N THR A 318 -21.84 6.25 24.43
CA THR A 318 -23.19 6.16 24.98
C THR A 318 -23.78 7.54 25.23
N PHE A 319 -25.11 7.62 25.13
CA PHE A 319 -25.89 8.79 25.50
C PHE A 319 -27.01 8.37 26.45
N THR A 320 -27.41 9.28 27.31
CA THR A 320 -28.51 9.12 28.26
C THR A 320 -29.72 9.92 27.76
N LEU A 321 -30.87 9.27 27.63
CA LEU A 321 -32.10 9.95 27.23
C LEU A 321 -32.50 11.01 28.26
N ALA A 322 -32.60 12.27 27.81
CA ALA A 322 -33.03 13.39 28.66
C ALA A 322 -34.56 13.45 28.79
N GLU A 323 -35.29 12.85 27.86
CA GLU A 323 -36.75 12.79 27.78
C GLU A 323 -37.19 11.39 27.30
N PRO A 324 -38.40 10.92 27.65
CA PRO A 324 -38.93 9.68 27.10
C PRO A 324 -39.14 9.80 25.58
N VAL A 325 -38.90 8.72 24.84
CA VAL A 325 -39.03 8.66 23.38
C VAL A 325 -40.21 7.75 23.04
N ASP A 326 -41.29 8.32 22.49
CA ASP A 326 -42.43 7.51 22.03
C ASP A 326 -42.20 6.93 20.63
N ALA A 327 -43.09 6.05 20.16
CA ALA A 327 -42.96 5.35 18.87
C ALA A 327 -43.07 6.27 17.63
N THR A 328 -43.51 7.52 17.81
CA THR A 328 -43.68 8.53 16.74
C THR A 328 -42.63 9.63 16.78
N ALA A 329 -41.75 9.61 17.79
CA ALA A 329 -40.69 10.61 17.96
C ALA A 329 -39.79 10.69 16.72
N ASN A 330 -39.56 11.92 16.25
CA ASN A 330 -38.70 12.27 15.12
C ASN A 330 -37.37 12.90 15.55
N GLU A 331 -37.19 13.10 16.86
CA GLU A 331 -35.98 13.58 17.51
C GLU A 331 -35.76 12.81 18.83
N ILE A 332 -34.51 12.64 19.24
CA ILE A 332 -34.14 12.08 20.55
C ILE A 332 -33.31 13.13 21.29
N VAL A 333 -33.77 13.56 22.47
CA VAL A 333 -33.03 14.51 23.33
C VAL A 333 -32.14 13.74 24.29
N VAL A 334 -30.86 14.11 24.36
CA VAL A 334 -29.86 13.45 25.20
C VAL A 334 -29.18 14.44 26.15
N LYS A 335 -28.59 13.91 27.23
CA LYS A 335 -27.92 14.72 28.25
C LYS A 335 -26.52 15.16 27.80
N GLU A 336 -25.83 14.29 27.08
CA GLU A 336 -24.46 14.49 26.61
C GLU A 336 -24.43 15.28 25.29
N SER A 337 -23.29 15.92 25.01
CA SER A 337 -23.14 16.74 23.80
C SER A 337 -23.13 15.92 22.52
N THR A 338 -23.96 16.33 21.55
CA THR A 338 -23.96 15.79 20.19
C THR A 338 -23.12 16.62 19.21
N ALA A 339 -22.42 17.67 19.68
CA ALA A 339 -21.72 18.60 18.79
C ALA A 339 -20.66 17.92 17.90
N ASN A 340 -19.94 16.94 18.45
CA ASN A 340 -18.87 16.23 17.75
C ASN A 340 -19.36 14.97 17.02
N ILE A 341 -20.66 14.85 16.76
CA ILE A 341 -21.21 13.71 16.00
C ILE A 341 -21.23 14.05 14.51
N SER A 342 -20.55 13.21 13.74
CA SER A 342 -20.55 13.28 12.28
C SER A 342 -21.70 12.45 11.69
N THR A 343 -22.30 12.94 10.61
CA THR A 343 -23.26 12.18 9.79
C THR A 343 -22.64 11.64 8.50
N VAL A 344 -21.34 11.89 8.28
CA VAL A 344 -20.60 11.36 7.13
C VAL A 344 -20.39 9.86 7.32
N THR A 345 -20.81 9.07 6.34
CA THR A 345 -20.62 7.62 6.31
C THR A 345 -20.07 7.23 4.94
N GLY A 346 -19.42 6.08 4.87
CA GLY A 346 -18.76 5.60 3.66
C GLY A 346 -18.17 4.22 3.91
N PHE A 347 -17.76 3.55 2.83
CA PHE A 347 -17.24 2.19 2.95
C PHE A 347 -15.97 2.12 3.82
N HIS A 348 -15.05 3.09 3.69
CA HIS A 348 -13.82 3.15 4.51
C HIS A 348 -13.93 4.11 5.70
N THR A 349 -15.13 4.64 5.99
CA THR A 349 -15.31 5.62 7.07
C THR A 349 -15.62 4.93 8.38
N GLU A 350 -14.85 5.23 9.42
CA GLU A 350 -15.09 4.79 10.80
C GLU A 350 -16.16 5.65 11.48
N ASN A 351 -17.40 5.50 11.02
CA ASN A 351 -18.54 6.20 11.61
C ASN A 351 -19.84 5.47 11.29
N SER A 352 -20.79 5.52 12.22
CA SER A 352 -22.16 5.08 12.00
C SER A 352 -23.14 6.22 12.22
N VAL A 353 -24.32 6.09 11.63
CA VAL A 353 -25.49 6.92 11.96
C VAL A 353 -26.57 6.13 12.67
N THR A 354 -26.21 5.02 13.32
CA THR A 354 -27.14 4.11 13.99
C THR A 354 -26.98 4.14 15.52
N LEU A 355 -28.09 4.36 16.21
CA LEU A 355 -28.24 4.18 17.65
C LEU A 355 -28.93 2.85 17.93
N LYS A 356 -28.53 2.17 19.01
CA LYS A 356 -29.27 1.08 19.63
C LYS A 356 -29.86 1.55 20.96
N ILE A 357 -31.17 1.44 21.14
CA ILE A 357 -31.85 1.71 22.41
C ILE A 357 -32.73 0.49 22.71
N GLY A 358 -32.48 -0.21 23.82
CA GLY A 358 -33.07 -1.52 24.07
C GLY A 358 -32.81 -2.49 22.90
N ASP A 359 -33.90 -2.97 22.28
CA ASP A 359 -33.90 -3.87 21.12
C ASP A 359 -34.21 -3.14 19.79
N GLU A 360 -34.24 -1.81 19.79
CA GLU A 360 -34.49 -1.01 18.60
C GLU A 360 -33.19 -0.40 18.05
N LEU A 361 -33.00 -0.50 16.73
CA LEU A 361 -32.03 0.29 15.99
C LEU A 361 -32.72 1.52 15.37
N ILE A 362 -32.08 2.67 15.50
CA ILE A 362 -32.59 3.96 15.03
C ILE A 362 -31.48 4.65 14.22
N GLU A 363 -31.73 4.94 12.95
CA GLU A 363 -30.82 5.76 12.13
C GLU A 363 -31.16 7.25 12.29
N PHE A 364 -30.17 8.14 12.27
CA PHE A 364 -30.36 9.60 12.31
C PHE A 364 -29.69 10.28 11.11
N SER A 365 -30.17 11.47 10.71
CA SER A 365 -29.59 12.24 9.59
C SER A 365 -29.02 13.60 10.02
N GLY A 366 -29.14 13.96 11.31
CA GLY A 366 -28.64 15.21 11.83
C GLY A 366 -28.48 15.21 13.35
N VAL A 367 -27.76 16.21 13.86
CA VAL A 367 -27.58 16.48 15.28
C VAL A 367 -27.61 17.98 15.57
N THR A 368 -27.92 18.38 16.80
CA THR A 368 -27.74 19.77 17.24
C THR A 368 -26.32 20.02 17.76
N GLN A 369 -25.81 21.22 17.51
CA GLN A 369 -24.46 21.66 17.92
C GLN A 369 -24.45 22.36 19.29
N SER A 370 -25.63 22.72 19.81
CA SER A 370 -25.81 23.38 21.10
C SER A 370 -26.99 22.77 21.88
N PRO A 371 -27.04 22.95 23.21
CA PRO A 371 -28.15 22.47 24.02
C PRO A 371 -29.51 23.07 23.60
N PRO A 372 -30.62 22.32 23.68
CA PRO A 372 -30.68 20.90 24.00
C PRO A 372 -30.03 20.04 22.90
N TYR A 373 -29.22 19.08 23.33
CA TYR A 373 -28.51 18.18 22.42
C TYR A 373 -29.46 17.09 21.91
N LYS A 374 -29.47 16.88 20.60
CA LYS A 374 -30.45 16.03 19.94
C LYS A 374 -29.86 15.26 18.78
N PHE A 375 -30.42 14.07 18.54
CA PHE A 375 -30.41 13.40 17.25
C PHE A 375 -31.70 13.71 16.49
N THR A 376 -31.60 14.04 15.21
CA THR A 376 -32.72 14.49 14.37
C THR A 376 -32.81 13.70 13.07
N GLY A 377 -33.98 13.77 12.41
CA GLY A 377 -34.21 13.06 11.15
C GLY A 377 -34.20 11.54 11.32
N LEU A 378 -34.91 11.07 12.35
CA LEU A 378 -34.86 9.67 12.76
C LEU A 378 -35.59 8.74 11.79
N LYS A 379 -34.97 7.60 11.51
CA LYS A 379 -35.59 6.41 10.93
C LYS A 379 -35.61 5.31 11.99
N ARG A 380 -36.80 5.13 12.57
CA ARG A 380 -37.13 4.14 13.60
C ARG A 380 -37.21 2.73 13.00
N GLY A 381 -36.93 1.71 13.81
CA GLY A 381 -36.98 0.31 13.36
C GLY A 381 -35.99 -0.02 12.24
N ALA A 382 -34.81 0.61 12.25
CA ALA A 382 -33.76 0.36 11.27
C ALA A 382 -33.38 -1.13 11.25
N ASN A 383 -32.95 -1.62 10.09
CA ASN A 383 -32.63 -3.04 9.88
C ASN A 383 -33.75 -4.03 10.25
N GLY A 384 -35.01 -3.58 10.32
CA GLY A 384 -36.15 -4.45 10.61
C GLY A 384 -36.39 -4.70 12.10
N THR A 385 -35.75 -3.93 13.00
CA THR A 385 -36.05 -4.01 14.43
C THR A 385 -37.44 -3.45 14.74
N LYS A 386 -38.01 -3.89 15.86
CA LYS A 386 -39.33 -3.41 16.29
C LYS A 386 -39.22 -2.02 16.90
N VAL A 387 -40.11 -1.10 16.47
CA VAL A 387 -40.24 0.23 17.09
C VAL A 387 -40.81 0.10 18.50
N SER A 388 -40.16 0.73 19.48
CA SER A 388 -40.56 0.73 20.90
C SER A 388 -40.64 2.13 21.49
N SER A 389 -41.25 2.24 22.67
CA SER A 389 -41.11 3.44 23.52
C SER A 389 -39.92 3.24 24.46
N HIS A 390 -39.15 4.29 24.68
CA HIS A 390 -37.98 4.29 25.57
C HIS A 390 -38.17 5.28 26.71
N SER A 391 -37.73 4.88 27.89
CA SER A 391 -37.92 5.70 29.10
C SER A 391 -36.85 6.79 29.19
N MET A 392 -37.15 7.87 29.90
CA MET A 392 -36.11 8.80 30.36
C MET A 392 -35.01 8.00 31.10
N ASP A 393 -33.77 8.46 31.00
CA ASP A 393 -32.57 7.82 31.57
C ASP A 393 -32.16 6.48 30.94
N GLU A 394 -32.88 5.97 29.94
CA GLU A 394 -32.42 4.83 29.15
C GLU A 394 -31.15 5.19 28.35
N THR A 395 -30.27 4.22 28.14
CA THR A 395 -29.02 4.41 27.40
C THR A 395 -29.22 4.18 25.91
N ALA A 396 -28.78 5.13 25.10
CA ALA A 396 -28.62 4.98 23.67
C ALA A 396 -27.14 4.71 23.33
N PHE A 397 -26.88 3.60 22.65
CA PHE A 397 -25.54 3.19 22.23
C PHE A 397 -25.33 3.62 20.77
N HIS A 398 -24.32 4.44 20.51
CA HIS A 398 -23.94 4.82 19.15
C HIS A 398 -23.01 3.75 18.56
N LEU A 399 -23.55 2.93 17.66
CA LEU A 399 -22.89 1.71 17.19
C LEU A 399 -21.62 2.00 16.39
N SER A 400 -20.63 1.11 16.51
CA SER A 400 -19.40 1.14 15.71
C SER A 400 -19.63 0.53 14.34
N GLU A 401 -19.15 1.18 13.28
CA GLU A 401 -19.32 0.74 11.89
C GLU A 401 -18.10 1.11 11.02
N ARG A 402 -17.70 0.19 10.15
CA ARG A 402 -16.81 0.39 9.00
C ARG A 402 -17.13 -0.68 7.95
N PHE A 403 -16.82 -0.45 6.68
CA PHE A 403 -17.14 -1.37 5.56
C PHE A 403 -18.64 -1.67 5.41
N GLY A 404 -19.49 -0.74 5.88
CA GLY A 404 -20.94 -0.89 5.93
C GLY A 404 -21.43 -1.98 6.88
N ARG A 405 -20.59 -2.41 7.84
CA ARG A 405 -20.85 -3.52 8.77
C ARG A 405 -20.63 -3.09 10.22
N PHE A 406 -21.39 -3.70 11.12
CA PHE A 406 -21.18 -3.56 12.56
C PHE A 406 -20.09 -4.51 13.05
N VAL A 407 -19.72 -4.39 14.31
CA VAL A 407 -18.72 -5.24 14.97
C VAL A 407 -19.24 -5.70 16.34
N PRO A 408 -18.73 -6.80 16.91
CA PRO A 408 -18.99 -7.15 18.30
C PRO A 408 -18.25 -6.20 19.24
N GLY A 409 -18.72 -6.07 20.48
CA GLY A 409 -17.94 -5.48 21.55
C GLY A 409 -16.73 -6.37 21.83
N PRO A 410 -15.49 -5.87 21.84
CA PRO A 410 -14.30 -6.72 21.86
C PRO A 410 -14.06 -7.47 23.17
N GLU A 411 -14.80 -7.14 24.23
CA GLU A 411 -14.75 -7.79 25.55
C GLU A 411 -16.05 -8.53 25.87
N THR A 412 -16.75 -9.02 24.85
CA THR A 412 -18.04 -9.71 24.97
C THR A 412 -17.97 -11.13 24.41
N ASP A 413 -18.90 -12.00 24.83
CA ASP A 413 -18.98 -13.39 24.37
C ASP A 413 -19.18 -13.49 22.85
N LEU A 414 -19.82 -12.49 22.22
CA LEU A 414 -20.02 -12.47 20.77
C LEU A 414 -18.69 -12.38 19.99
N PHE A 415 -17.70 -11.67 20.53
CA PHE A 415 -16.36 -11.60 19.92
C PHE A 415 -15.70 -12.98 19.90
N ASP A 416 -15.76 -13.69 21.03
CA ASP A 416 -15.19 -15.04 21.17
C ASP A 416 -15.97 -16.08 20.34
N GLU A 417 -17.30 -15.99 20.27
CA GLU A 417 -18.16 -16.82 19.41
C GLU A 417 -17.75 -16.65 17.94
N MET A 418 -17.54 -15.42 17.48
CA MET A 418 -17.12 -15.15 16.11
C MET A 418 -15.73 -15.73 15.83
N ALA A 419 -14.75 -15.54 16.71
CA ALA A 419 -13.42 -16.13 16.56
C ALA A 419 -13.48 -17.66 16.52
N GLN A 420 -14.28 -18.27 17.40
CA GLN A 420 -14.53 -19.71 17.40
C GLN A 420 -15.10 -20.20 16.07
N ARG A 421 -16.08 -19.47 15.51
CA ARG A 421 -16.73 -19.87 14.27
C ARG A 421 -15.76 -19.95 13.08
N HIS A 422 -14.78 -19.05 13.03
CA HIS A 422 -13.71 -19.11 12.03
C HIS A 422 -12.92 -20.42 12.13
N ALA A 423 -12.46 -20.76 13.34
CA ALA A 423 -11.68 -21.97 13.59
C ALA A 423 -12.50 -23.24 13.28
N GLU A 424 -13.78 -23.29 13.67
CA GLU A 424 -14.68 -24.41 13.37
C GLU A 424 -14.79 -24.69 11.87
N ILE A 425 -14.96 -23.66 11.04
CA ILE A 425 -15.08 -23.81 9.58
C ILE A 425 -13.77 -24.33 8.99
N VAL A 426 -12.64 -23.78 9.44
CA VAL A 426 -11.30 -24.17 9.00
C VAL A 426 -11.02 -25.64 9.34
N ASN A 427 -11.30 -26.04 10.58
CA ASN A 427 -11.14 -27.41 11.06
C ASN A 427 -12.07 -28.37 10.30
N HIS A 428 -13.37 -28.04 10.21
CA HIS A 428 -14.39 -28.91 9.61
C HIS A 428 -14.15 -29.16 8.11
N CYS A 429 -13.82 -28.11 7.37
CA CYS A 429 -13.63 -28.17 5.92
C CYS A 429 -12.18 -28.47 5.52
N GLY A 430 -11.23 -28.48 6.46
CA GLY A 430 -9.83 -28.75 6.19
C GLY A 430 -9.11 -27.66 5.39
N PHE A 431 -9.45 -26.39 5.57
CA PHE A 431 -8.74 -25.28 4.90
C PHE A 431 -7.25 -25.27 5.25
N ASN A 432 -6.39 -24.89 4.31
CA ASN A 432 -4.94 -24.86 4.48
C ASN A 432 -4.42 -23.53 5.04
N GLY A 433 -5.25 -22.48 4.97
CA GLY A 433 -4.93 -21.16 5.49
C GLY A 433 -6.17 -20.32 5.71
N ILE A 434 -5.98 -19.16 6.34
CA ILE A 434 -7.02 -18.16 6.62
C ILE A 434 -6.52 -16.80 6.11
N TYR A 435 -7.36 -16.05 5.42
CA TYR A 435 -7.12 -14.64 5.15
C TYR A 435 -8.12 -13.81 5.98
N LEU A 436 -7.62 -13.01 6.91
CA LEU A 436 -8.39 -12.09 7.74
C LEU A 436 -8.34 -10.69 7.13
N ASP A 437 -9.24 -10.45 6.21
CA ASP A 437 -9.43 -9.16 5.56
C ASP A 437 -10.17 -8.18 6.46
N ALA A 438 -10.18 -6.91 6.06
CA ALA A 438 -10.76 -5.81 6.82
C ALA A 438 -10.19 -5.63 8.24
N ILE A 439 -9.15 -6.38 8.63
CA ILE A 439 -8.53 -6.28 9.97
C ILE A 439 -7.74 -4.97 10.14
N ASP A 440 -7.40 -4.29 9.04
CA ASP A 440 -7.00 -2.88 9.00
C ASP A 440 -8.06 -1.93 9.61
N GLY A 441 -9.30 -2.39 9.72
CA GLY A 441 -10.37 -1.70 10.44
C GLY A 441 -10.41 -1.93 11.95
N SER A 442 -9.39 -2.51 12.59
CA SER A 442 -9.46 -2.89 14.02
C SER A 442 -9.64 -1.72 14.99
N ALA A 443 -9.39 -0.47 14.57
CA ALA A 443 -9.65 0.70 15.40
C ALA A 443 -11.14 0.82 15.78
N VAL A 444 -12.07 0.30 14.98
CA VAL A 444 -13.52 0.33 15.30
C VAL A 444 -13.90 -0.46 16.56
N LEU A 445 -13.05 -1.38 17.02
CA LEU A 445 -13.29 -2.17 18.22
C LEU A 445 -13.03 -1.38 19.50
N GLY A 446 -12.13 -0.38 19.47
CA GLY A 446 -11.74 0.28 20.71
C GLY A 446 -10.92 1.57 20.58
N GLY A 447 -10.85 2.20 19.41
CA GLY A 447 -10.02 3.38 19.14
C GLY A 447 -8.69 3.03 18.46
N GLU A 448 -8.09 4.01 17.78
CA GLU A 448 -6.80 3.88 17.08
C GLU A 448 -5.68 3.43 18.04
N GLU A 449 -5.70 3.93 19.27
CA GLU A 449 -4.69 3.64 20.29
C GLU A 449 -4.69 2.16 20.75
N ASN A 450 -5.77 1.44 20.48
CA ASN A 450 -5.95 0.03 20.86
C ASN A 450 -5.96 -0.92 19.65
N PHE A 451 -5.66 -0.42 18.44
CA PHE A 451 -5.62 -1.20 17.19
C PHE A 451 -4.75 -2.46 17.30
N TRP A 452 -3.55 -2.30 17.85
CA TRP A 452 -2.56 -3.38 18.00
C TRP A 452 -3.06 -4.54 18.89
N TYR A 453 -3.93 -4.24 19.86
CA TYR A 453 -4.37 -5.21 20.87
C TYR A 453 -5.56 -6.04 20.37
N TYR A 454 -6.64 -5.40 19.93
CA TYR A 454 -7.91 -6.11 19.66
C TYR A 454 -7.86 -6.99 18.41
N GLY A 455 -7.14 -6.56 17.36
CA GLY A 455 -6.88 -7.43 16.21
C GLY A 455 -6.06 -8.66 16.60
N THR A 456 -5.04 -8.48 17.45
CA THR A 456 -4.22 -9.58 17.98
C THR A 456 -5.04 -10.53 18.86
N LYS A 457 -5.89 -9.99 19.74
CA LYS A 457 -6.79 -10.80 20.58
C LYS A 457 -7.65 -11.71 19.71
N PHE A 458 -8.23 -11.18 18.64
CA PHE A 458 -9.06 -11.97 17.71
C PHE A 458 -8.27 -13.12 17.07
N ILE A 459 -7.06 -12.84 16.58
CA ILE A 459 -6.17 -13.87 15.99
C ILE A 459 -5.81 -14.94 17.02
N PHE A 460 -5.49 -14.55 18.25
CA PHE A 460 -5.17 -15.49 19.33
C PHE A 460 -6.36 -16.39 19.66
N GLU A 461 -7.57 -15.83 19.72
CA GLU A 461 -8.78 -16.62 19.96
C GLU A 461 -9.07 -17.62 18.83
N ILE A 462 -8.81 -17.26 17.57
CA ILE A 462 -8.87 -18.21 16.45
C ILE A 462 -7.81 -19.29 16.61
N ALA A 463 -6.55 -18.88 16.77
CA ALA A 463 -5.39 -19.79 16.81
C ALA A 463 -5.50 -20.83 17.93
N ARG A 464 -6.00 -20.45 19.12
CA ARG A 464 -6.25 -21.37 20.25
C ARG A 464 -7.27 -22.47 19.94
N ARG A 465 -8.18 -22.23 18.99
CA ARG A 465 -9.31 -23.12 18.66
C ARG A 465 -9.08 -23.93 17.38
N LEU A 466 -7.97 -23.69 16.68
CA LEU A 466 -7.58 -24.52 15.54
C LEU A 466 -7.11 -25.90 16.02
N GLU A 467 -7.56 -26.96 15.35
CA GLU A 467 -7.11 -28.34 15.63
C GLU A 467 -5.66 -28.57 15.15
N ARG A 468 -5.21 -27.77 14.19
CA ARG A 468 -3.83 -27.70 13.71
C ARG A 468 -3.50 -26.26 13.29
N PRO A 469 -2.25 -25.80 13.43
CA PRO A 469 -1.83 -24.54 12.84
C PRO A 469 -2.09 -24.51 11.32
N VAL A 470 -2.39 -23.31 10.84
CA VAL A 470 -2.54 -22.98 9.41
C VAL A 470 -1.85 -21.65 9.15
N GLY A 471 -1.36 -21.46 7.92
CA GLY A 471 -0.82 -20.17 7.51
C GLY A 471 -1.93 -19.12 7.48
N MET A 472 -1.64 -17.92 7.98
CA MET A 472 -2.59 -16.81 7.96
C MET A 472 -2.10 -15.67 7.07
N GLU A 473 -3.04 -14.93 6.51
CA GLU A 473 -2.84 -13.68 5.78
C GLU A 473 -3.78 -12.61 6.32
N MET A 474 -3.42 -11.34 6.17
CA MET A 474 -4.16 -10.19 6.75
C MET A 474 -4.01 -8.94 5.87
N SER A 475 -5.01 -8.05 5.88
CA SER A 475 -4.94 -6.75 5.16
C SER A 475 -3.99 -5.72 5.79
N SER A 476 -3.58 -5.91 7.04
CA SER A 476 -2.60 -5.07 7.76
C SER A 476 -1.63 -5.96 8.58
N MET A 477 -0.82 -5.37 9.45
CA MET A 477 0.11 -6.07 10.33
C MET A 477 0.20 -5.42 11.72
N SER A 478 0.42 -6.25 12.73
CA SER A 478 0.96 -5.86 14.03
C SER A 478 1.99 -6.91 14.44
N HIS A 479 2.82 -6.61 15.45
CA HIS A 479 3.95 -7.44 15.85
C HIS A 479 3.62 -8.92 16.00
N HIS A 480 2.55 -9.25 16.74
CA HIS A 480 2.13 -10.62 16.99
C HIS A 480 1.61 -11.34 15.75
N TRP A 481 1.12 -10.62 14.75
CA TRP A 481 0.53 -11.22 13.55
C TRP A 481 1.60 -11.88 12.69
N TRP A 482 2.84 -11.41 12.78
CA TRP A 482 4.00 -12.00 12.11
C TRP A 482 4.14 -13.50 12.41
N HIS A 483 3.88 -13.95 13.65
CA HIS A 483 4.02 -15.35 14.04
C HIS A 483 3.10 -16.30 13.26
N TYR A 484 1.98 -15.80 12.75
CA TYR A 484 0.99 -16.59 12.01
C TYR A 484 1.08 -16.36 10.50
N ARG A 485 1.77 -15.31 10.07
CA ARG A 485 1.77 -14.88 8.69
C ARG A 485 2.60 -15.79 7.80
N SER A 486 2.00 -16.28 6.71
CA SER A 486 2.66 -17.26 5.81
C SER A 486 3.49 -16.60 4.70
N ARG A 487 3.12 -15.39 4.28
CA ARG A 487 3.84 -14.58 3.28
C ARG A 487 3.54 -13.08 3.43
N TRP A 488 4.26 -12.23 2.69
CA TRP A 488 4.15 -10.78 2.80
C TRP A 488 4.33 -10.07 1.46
N GLN A 489 3.47 -9.15 1.02
CA GLN A 489 2.12 -8.76 1.46
C GLN A 489 1.30 -8.64 0.19
N ALA A 490 0.04 -9.09 0.16
CA ALA A 490 -0.77 -8.96 -1.04
C ALA A 490 -1.34 -7.54 -1.19
N TRP A 491 -0.81 -6.74 -2.12
CA TRP A 491 -1.41 -5.46 -2.53
C TRP A 491 -2.55 -5.68 -3.52
N ASP A 492 -3.45 -4.71 -3.64
CA ASP A 492 -4.49 -4.68 -4.66
C ASP A 492 -3.91 -4.42 -6.06
N ARG A 493 -4.72 -4.65 -7.11
CA ARG A 493 -4.26 -4.53 -8.50
C ARG A 493 -4.11 -3.07 -8.97
N PRO A 494 -3.07 -2.74 -9.74
CA PRO A 494 -3.02 -1.51 -10.52
C PRO A 494 -3.91 -1.58 -11.77
N VAL A 495 -4.27 -0.42 -12.34
CA VAL A 495 -4.97 -0.30 -13.63
C VAL A 495 -4.11 0.37 -14.71
N ARG A 496 -2.92 0.82 -14.35
CA ARG A 496 -1.92 1.51 -15.18
C ARG A 496 -0.54 1.45 -14.51
N GLY A 497 0.54 1.65 -15.25
CA GLY A 497 1.89 1.72 -14.68
C GLY A 497 2.41 0.41 -14.06
N TYR A 498 1.97 -0.73 -14.58
CA TYR A 498 2.16 -2.07 -14.00
C TYR A 498 3.59 -2.38 -13.52
N LYS A 499 4.59 -2.15 -14.38
CA LYS A 499 5.99 -2.49 -14.09
C LYS A 499 6.54 -1.69 -12.92
N ARG A 500 6.26 -0.38 -12.90
CA ARG A 500 6.67 0.51 -11.81
C ARG A 500 5.95 0.15 -10.51
N PHE A 501 4.65 -0.15 -10.57
CA PHE A 501 3.88 -0.60 -9.40
C PHE A 501 4.50 -1.84 -8.75
N ILE A 502 4.91 -2.84 -9.54
CA ILE A 502 5.56 -4.05 -9.02
C ILE A 502 6.89 -3.71 -8.32
N ASP A 503 7.69 -2.80 -8.88
CA ASP A 503 8.97 -2.40 -8.27
C ASP A 503 8.77 -1.67 -6.94
N ILE A 504 7.78 -0.77 -6.88
CA ILE A 504 7.37 -0.07 -5.65
C ILE A 504 6.93 -1.08 -4.59
N HIS A 505 6.07 -2.02 -4.98
CA HIS A 505 5.57 -3.06 -4.09
C HIS A 505 6.71 -3.91 -3.53
N LEU A 506 7.62 -4.37 -4.39
CA LEU A 506 8.82 -5.11 -3.98
C LEU A 506 9.70 -4.33 -3.00
N ALA A 507 9.91 -3.03 -3.24
CA ALA A 507 10.67 -2.19 -2.32
C ALA A 507 9.97 -2.09 -0.95
N SER A 508 8.65 -1.85 -0.96
CA SER A 508 7.84 -1.74 0.25
C SER A 508 7.86 -3.02 1.11
N ILE A 509 7.64 -4.19 0.51
CA ILE A 509 7.63 -5.46 1.26
C ILE A 509 9.03 -5.89 1.71
N LYS A 510 10.09 -5.30 1.14
CA LYS A 510 11.49 -5.57 1.54
C LYS A 510 12.03 -4.59 2.56
N ALA A 511 11.50 -3.37 2.62
CA ALA A 511 11.89 -2.32 3.55
C ALA A 511 10.65 -1.75 4.26
N SER A 512 9.86 -2.63 4.87
CA SER A 512 8.52 -2.28 5.37
C SER A 512 8.56 -1.25 6.50
N GLY A 513 9.62 -1.20 7.31
CA GLY A 513 9.76 -0.27 8.44
C GLY A 513 10.38 1.08 8.10
N LEU A 514 10.64 1.38 6.82
CA LEU A 514 11.36 2.60 6.41
C LEU A 514 10.57 3.89 6.66
N PHE A 515 9.24 3.83 6.61
CA PHE A 515 8.34 4.99 6.71
C PHE A 515 7.36 4.84 7.87
N LEU A 516 7.83 4.33 9.01
CA LEU A 516 7.01 4.35 10.21
C LEU A 516 6.81 5.80 10.67
N PRO A 517 5.56 6.23 10.94
CA PRO A 517 5.29 7.58 11.44
C PRO A 517 5.93 7.79 12.81
N GLU A 518 6.15 9.03 13.22
CA GLU A 518 6.70 9.30 14.56
C GLU A 518 5.77 8.76 15.65
N GLU A 519 4.47 9.06 15.53
CA GLU A 519 3.42 8.56 16.41
C GLU A 519 2.94 7.16 16.01
N ILE A 520 2.48 6.38 16.99
CA ILE A 520 1.86 5.08 16.75
C ILE A 520 0.43 5.31 16.29
N VAL A 521 0.13 4.92 15.05
CA VAL A 521 -1.20 5.01 14.44
C VAL A 521 -1.64 3.63 13.93
N SER A 522 -2.94 3.44 13.72
CA SER A 522 -3.52 2.15 13.31
C SER A 522 -3.08 1.69 11.91
N TYR A 523 -2.61 2.60 11.06
CA TYR A 523 -2.31 2.34 9.65
C TYR A 523 -0.81 2.23 9.32
N GLU A 524 0.10 2.17 10.30
CA GLU A 524 1.55 2.19 10.06
C GLU A 524 2.10 1.00 9.23
N TRP A 525 1.33 -0.09 9.12
CA TRP A 525 1.67 -1.27 8.29
C TRP A 525 0.60 -1.63 7.24
N GLU A 526 -0.26 -0.66 6.87
CA GLU A 526 -1.26 -0.84 5.82
C GLU A 526 -0.63 -0.99 4.43
N HIS A 527 -1.23 -1.83 3.59
CA HIS A 527 -0.81 -1.97 2.19
C HIS A 527 -0.98 -0.65 1.42
N GLY A 528 -0.18 -0.44 0.37
CA GLY A 528 -0.36 0.69 -0.53
C GLY A 528 0.01 2.08 0.01
N ARG A 529 0.41 2.21 1.29
CA ARG A 529 0.83 3.48 1.92
C ARG A 529 2.29 3.86 1.66
N TRP A 530 3.03 3.04 0.93
CA TRP A 530 4.42 3.37 0.59
C TRP A 530 4.47 4.46 -0.50
N PRO A 531 5.17 5.59 -0.30
CA PRO A 531 5.04 6.78 -1.14
C PRO A 531 5.65 6.61 -2.54
N GLY A 532 6.62 5.71 -2.72
CA GLY A 532 7.27 5.52 -4.02
C GLY A 532 8.32 6.59 -4.32
N HIS A 533 9.60 6.28 -4.16
CA HIS A 533 10.70 7.19 -4.57
C HIS A 533 11.81 6.41 -5.26
N THR A 534 12.16 6.77 -6.50
CA THR A 534 13.05 6.01 -7.38
C THR A 534 14.36 5.57 -6.71
N PRO A 535 15.14 6.42 -6.01
CA PRO A 535 16.33 5.99 -5.29
C PRO A 535 16.09 4.86 -4.26
N LEU A 536 14.96 4.90 -3.55
CA LEU A 536 14.60 3.86 -2.57
C LEU A 536 14.06 2.60 -3.25
N ILE A 537 13.32 2.76 -4.35
CA ILE A 537 12.86 1.65 -5.18
C ILE A 537 14.09 0.89 -5.71
N ASP A 538 15.04 1.61 -6.30
CA ASP A 538 16.27 1.05 -6.87
C ASP A 538 17.11 0.34 -5.82
N LYS A 539 17.16 0.89 -4.59
CA LYS A 539 17.86 0.29 -3.45
C LYS A 539 17.19 -1.00 -2.99
N TYR A 540 15.89 -0.99 -2.71
CA TYR A 540 15.23 -2.08 -1.96
C TYR A 540 14.53 -3.12 -2.83
N ALA A 541 13.96 -2.76 -3.98
CA ALA A 541 13.26 -3.72 -4.85
C ALA A 541 14.18 -4.86 -5.33
N GLY A 542 15.48 -4.55 -5.49
CA GLY A 542 16.50 -5.49 -5.91
C GLY A 542 17.05 -6.40 -4.81
N VAL A 543 16.76 -6.19 -3.51
CA VAL A 543 17.31 -6.99 -2.40
C VAL A 543 16.77 -8.44 -2.47
N GLU A 544 17.54 -9.45 -2.03
CA GLU A 544 17.14 -10.86 -2.14
C GLU A 544 15.95 -11.21 -1.24
N LYS A 545 15.97 -10.73 0.02
CA LYS A 545 14.94 -11.01 1.03
C LYS A 545 14.47 -9.71 1.66
N GLY A 546 13.28 -9.73 2.27
CA GLY A 546 12.75 -8.57 2.96
C GLY A 546 13.13 -8.51 4.44
N GLN A 547 12.97 -7.32 5.03
CA GLN A 547 13.17 -7.05 6.46
C GLN A 547 12.51 -8.08 7.38
N ILE A 548 11.29 -8.52 7.07
CA ILE A 548 10.53 -9.42 7.95
C ILE A 548 10.77 -10.92 7.68
N LEU A 549 11.68 -11.26 6.76
CA LEU A 549 12.08 -12.64 6.43
C LEU A 549 10.91 -13.63 6.21
N LEU A 550 9.83 -13.18 5.57
CA LEU A 550 8.73 -14.03 5.10
C LEU A 550 8.86 -14.30 3.59
N PRO A 551 8.26 -15.39 3.07
CA PRO A 551 8.03 -15.53 1.63
C PRO A 551 7.36 -14.28 1.06
N LEU A 552 7.76 -13.87 -0.15
CA LEU A 552 7.23 -12.69 -0.80
C LEU A 552 6.01 -13.02 -1.64
N HIS A 553 5.10 -12.06 -1.78
CA HIS A 553 3.92 -12.17 -2.61
C HIS A 553 3.70 -10.87 -3.40
N LEU A 554 3.48 -10.96 -4.72
CA LEU A 554 3.41 -9.81 -5.64
C LEU A 554 2.01 -9.19 -5.75
N GLY A 555 1.14 -9.48 -4.79
CA GLY A 555 -0.21 -8.91 -4.73
C GLY A 555 -1.17 -9.48 -5.77
N TRP A 556 -2.26 -8.75 -5.93
CA TRP A 556 -3.36 -9.08 -6.80
C TRP A 556 -3.09 -8.55 -8.20
N TRP A 557 -3.39 -9.38 -9.19
CA TRP A 557 -3.22 -9.08 -10.59
C TRP A 557 -4.55 -9.27 -11.31
N GLY A 558 -4.95 -8.27 -12.08
CA GLY A 558 -6.12 -8.37 -12.95
C GLY A 558 -5.80 -7.76 -14.30
N ASN A 559 -5.77 -8.59 -15.34
CA ASN A 559 -5.50 -8.14 -16.71
C ASN A 559 -6.54 -7.09 -17.11
N GLN A 560 -6.11 -6.05 -17.83
CA GLN A 560 -6.98 -4.98 -18.32
C GLN A 560 -7.01 -4.95 -19.84
N THR A 561 -8.17 -4.58 -20.39
CA THR A 561 -8.30 -4.10 -21.76
C THR A 561 -8.23 -2.58 -21.78
N TRP A 562 -7.94 -1.99 -22.93
CA TRP A 562 -7.84 -0.54 -23.08
C TRP A 562 -9.16 0.17 -22.72
N ALA A 563 -9.12 1.07 -21.74
CA ALA A 563 -10.24 1.90 -21.32
C ALA A 563 -9.71 3.31 -20.94
N PRO A 564 -9.50 4.18 -21.94
CA PRO A 564 -8.93 5.51 -21.74
C PRO A 564 -9.91 6.43 -20.98
N PRO A 565 -9.41 7.48 -20.30
CA PRO A 565 -8.00 7.86 -20.21
C PRO A 565 -7.23 7.18 -19.07
N GLN A 566 -7.90 6.35 -18.25
CA GLN A 566 -7.39 5.96 -16.93
C GLN A 566 -6.84 4.53 -16.86
N ILE A 567 -7.17 3.66 -17.83
CA ILE A 567 -6.81 2.24 -17.79
C ILE A 567 -5.95 1.88 -19.01
N GLU A 568 -4.74 1.40 -18.75
CA GLU A 568 -3.81 0.89 -19.75
C GLU A 568 -4.08 -0.60 -20.00
N PRO A 569 -4.04 -1.09 -21.25
CA PRO A 569 -4.15 -2.52 -21.52
C PRO A 569 -2.92 -3.25 -20.97
N THR A 570 -3.12 -4.48 -20.50
CA THR A 570 -2.01 -5.35 -20.06
C THR A 570 -1.42 -6.07 -21.27
N PHE A 571 -0.22 -5.69 -21.68
CA PHE A 571 0.46 -6.33 -22.81
C PHE A 571 1.30 -7.54 -22.37
N PRO A 572 1.71 -8.42 -23.31
CA PRO A 572 2.59 -9.54 -23.01
C PRO A 572 3.86 -9.16 -22.24
N ASP A 573 4.45 -7.99 -22.53
CA ASP A 573 5.66 -7.51 -21.84
C ASP A 573 5.40 -7.07 -20.39
N ASP A 574 4.18 -6.66 -20.03
CA ASP A 574 3.82 -6.45 -18.62
C ASP A 574 3.75 -7.78 -17.87
N ILE A 575 3.25 -8.83 -18.52
CA ILE A 575 3.15 -10.19 -17.96
C ILE A 575 4.53 -10.85 -17.85
N GLU A 576 5.40 -10.67 -18.84
CA GLU A 576 6.79 -11.13 -18.75
C GLU A 576 7.55 -10.41 -17.64
N TYR A 577 7.32 -9.12 -17.44
CA TYR A 577 7.89 -8.39 -16.32
C TYR A 577 7.45 -8.98 -14.98
N LEU A 578 6.14 -9.20 -14.79
CA LEU A 578 5.61 -9.88 -13.61
C LEU A 578 6.27 -11.26 -13.43
N GLY A 579 6.32 -12.08 -14.49
CA GLY A 579 6.94 -13.40 -14.46
C GLY A 579 8.42 -13.38 -14.08
N CYS A 580 9.19 -12.41 -14.59
CA CYS A 580 10.58 -12.20 -14.20
C CYS A 580 10.69 -11.91 -12.70
N LYS A 581 9.83 -11.03 -12.15
CA LYS A 581 9.80 -10.72 -10.72
C LYS A 581 9.39 -11.91 -9.87
N MET A 582 8.46 -12.74 -10.36
CA MET A 582 8.09 -13.99 -9.69
C MET A 582 9.27 -14.95 -9.59
N ILE A 583 10.00 -15.20 -10.68
CA ILE A 583 11.17 -16.10 -10.68
C ILE A 583 12.31 -15.51 -9.85
N GLY A 584 12.62 -14.22 -10.03
CA GLY A 584 13.74 -13.56 -9.37
C GLY A 584 13.62 -13.51 -7.85
N ASN A 585 12.39 -13.44 -7.33
CA ASN A 585 12.10 -13.37 -5.90
C ASN A 585 11.57 -14.69 -5.31
N ASP A 586 11.36 -15.70 -6.16
CA ASP A 586 10.55 -16.87 -5.84
C ASP A 586 9.22 -16.48 -5.15
N ALA A 587 8.49 -15.56 -5.78
CA ALA A 587 7.26 -14.99 -5.22
C ALA A 587 6.04 -15.46 -6.01
N GLY A 588 4.99 -15.84 -5.28
CA GLY A 588 3.67 -16.06 -5.86
C GLY A 588 2.89 -14.76 -6.04
N PHE A 589 1.72 -14.85 -6.68
CA PHE A 589 0.77 -13.73 -6.81
C PHE A 589 -0.69 -14.22 -6.82
N SER A 590 -1.65 -13.30 -6.76
CA SER A 590 -3.08 -13.61 -6.84
C SER A 590 -3.66 -13.21 -8.19
N GLN A 591 -4.31 -14.13 -8.90
CA GLN A 591 -5.05 -13.78 -10.10
C GLN A 591 -6.50 -13.41 -9.75
N LEU A 592 -6.90 -12.18 -10.07
CA LEU A 592 -8.26 -11.67 -9.94
C LEU A 592 -9.07 -11.94 -11.22
N GLY A 593 -9.80 -13.06 -11.24
CA GLY A 593 -10.71 -13.39 -12.34
C GLY A 593 -10.09 -13.27 -13.72
N GLY A 594 -10.92 -13.07 -14.75
CA GLY A 594 -10.47 -12.85 -16.13
C GLY A 594 -9.77 -14.04 -16.78
N VAL A 595 -9.91 -15.23 -16.19
CA VAL A 595 -9.24 -16.48 -16.60
C VAL A 595 -10.21 -17.65 -16.77
N ASP A 596 -11.51 -17.41 -16.55
CA ASP A 596 -12.53 -18.36 -16.93
C ASP A 596 -12.56 -18.52 -18.46
N LYS A 597 -12.99 -19.69 -18.92
CA LYS A 597 -12.89 -20.05 -20.33
C LYS A 597 -13.57 -19.05 -21.26
N LYS A 598 -14.77 -18.60 -20.89
CA LYS A 598 -15.53 -17.63 -21.69
C LYS A 598 -14.76 -16.31 -21.84
N THR A 599 -14.23 -15.77 -20.73
CA THR A 599 -13.43 -14.54 -20.80
C THR A 599 -12.18 -14.69 -21.68
N LEU A 600 -11.47 -15.82 -21.56
CA LEU A 600 -10.27 -16.07 -22.39
C LEU A 600 -10.60 -16.18 -23.89
N ASP A 601 -11.74 -16.78 -24.23
CA ASP A 601 -12.24 -16.86 -25.60
C ASP A 601 -12.65 -15.48 -26.16
N GLU A 602 -13.27 -14.63 -25.32
CA GLU A 602 -13.72 -13.28 -25.70
C GLU A 602 -12.60 -12.23 -25.73
N ILE A 603 -11.52 -12.43 -24.97
CA ILE A 603 -10.39 -11.50 -24.82
C ILE A 603 -9.07 -12.24 -25.06
N PRO A 604 -8.64 -12.40 -26.33
CA PRO A 604 -7.41 -13.12 -26.67
C PRO A 604 -6.14 -12.61 -25.99
N LEU A 605 -6.09 -11.33 -25.61
CA LEU A 605 -4.99 -10.76 -24.82
C LEU A 605 -4.82 -11.47 -23.46
N PHE A 606 -5.93 -11.82 -22.81
CA PHE A 606 -5.89 -12.51 -21.52
C PHE A 606 -5.49 -13.98 -21.68
N ASN A 607 -5.86 -14.62 -22.80
CA ASN A 607 -5.38 -15.98 -23.09
C ASN A 607 -3.86 -16.02 -23.28
N LYS A 608 -3.29 -15.05 -24.02
CA LYS A 608 -1.82 -14.91 -24.14
C LYS A 608 -1.16 -14.68 -22.78
N ALA A 609 -1.75 -13.84 -21.93
CA ALA A 609 -1.26 -13.62 -20.57
C ALA A 609 -1.24 -14.92 -19.76
N ALA A 610 -2.31 -15.71 -19.78
CA ALA A 610 -2.40 -16.98 -19.08
C ALA A 610 -1.33 -18.00 -19.54
N GLU A 611 -1.05 -18.06 -20.85
CA GLU A 611 0.00 -18.92 -21.41
C GLU A 611 1.40 -18.53 -20.93
N ILE A 612 1.70 -17.23 -20.91
CA ILE A 612 2.97 -16.71 -20.39
C ILE A 612 3.09 -17.03 -18.90
N LEU A 613 2.06 -16.70 -18.10
CA LEU A 613 2.05 -16.96 -16.66
C LEU A 613 2.30 -18.43 -16.33
N LYS A 614 1.62 -19.35 -17.04
CA LYS A 614 1.82 -20.79 -16.88
C LYS A 614 3.28 -21.20 -17.07
N GLN A 615 3.91 -20.66 -18.12
CA GLN A 615 5.29 -20.99 -18.46
C GLN A 615 6.26 -20.50 -17.37
N TYR A 616 6.09 -19.26 -16.91
CA TYR A 616 6.94 -18.69 -15.86
C TYR A 616 6.72 -19.39 -14.51
N GLU A 617 5.47 -19.71 -14.14
CA GLU A 617 5.18 -20.50 -12.94
C GLU A 617 5.81 -21.89 -12.98
N ALA A 618 5.73 -22.57 -14.12
CA ALA A 618 6.33 -23.89 -14.27
C ALA A 618 7.86 -23.86 -14.07
N LEU A 619 8.54 -22.78 -14.47
CA LEU A 619 9.98 -22.60 -14.26
C LEU A 619 10.31 -22.21 -12.82
N ARG A 620 9.49 -21.36 -12.20
CA ARG A 620 9.63 -20.96 -10.80
C ARG A 620 9.49 -22.16 -9.87
N HIS A 621 8.41 -22.94 -9.99
CA HIS A 621 8.19 -24.15 -9.19
C HIS A 621 9.30 -25.20 -9.33
N LYS A 622 10.00 -25.24 -10.47
CA LYS A 622 11.15 -26.14 -10.68
C LYS A 622 12.45 -25.60 -10.11
N GLY A 623 12.50 -24.34 -9.68
CA GLY A 623 13.74 -23.66 -9.34
C GLY A 623 14.74 -23.67 -10.51
N TYR A 624 14.24 -23.54 -11.74
CA TYR A 624 15.01 -23.81 -12.96
C TYR A 624 16.24 -22.88 -13.11
N PHE A 625 16.11 -21.61 -12.73
CA PHE A 625 17.19 -20.62 -12.81
C PHE A 625 17.92 -20.47 -11.46
N GLY A 626 19.26 -20.43 -11.52
CA GLY A 626 20.14 -20.18 -10.38
C GLY A 626 20.18 -18.71 -9.94
N GLU A 627 20.88 -18.44 -8.85
CA GLU A 627 20.86 -17.14 -8.18
C GLU A 627 21.44 -15.98 -9.02
N GLU A 628 22.44 -16.24 -9.87
CA GLU A 628 23.01 -15.21 -10.76
C GLU A 628 21.95 -14.65 -11.73
N VAL A 629 21.11 -15.53 -12.29
CA VAL A 629 19.99 -15.12 -13.15
C VAL A 629 18.90 -14.45 -12.31
N LYS A 630 18.52 -15.04 -11.16
CA LYS A 630 17.49 -14.45 -10.29
C LYS A 630 17.84 -13.02 -9.86
N LYS A 631 19.12 -12.76 -9.53
CA LYS A 631 19.63 -11.43 -9.21
C LYS A 631 19.42 -10.42 -10.34
N LEU A 632 19.62 -10.83 -11.60
CA LEU A 632 19.33 -9.99 -12.77
C LEU A 632 17.84 -9.70 -12.91
N LEU A 633 16.98 -10.71 -12.73
CA LEU A 633 15.53 -10.58 -12.82
C LEU A 633 14.94 -9.71 -11.69
N ARG A 634 15.60 -9.65 -10.52
CA ARG A 634 15.20 -8.77 -9.41
C ARG A 634 15.38 -7.28 -9.71
N GLN A 635 16.31 -6.89 -10.58
CA GLN A 635 16.65 -5.48 -10.81
C GLN A 635 15.45 -4.63 -11.28
N PRO A 636 15.07 -3.58 -10.54
CA PRO A 636 13.93 -2.74 -10.92
C PRO A 636 14.16 -2.07 -12.28
N GLY A 637 13.09 -1.88 -13.04
CA GLY A 637 13.10 -1.32 -14.40
C GLY A 637 13.86 -2.13 -15.46
N LYS A 638 14.52 -3.25 -15.12
CA LYS A 638 15.20 -4.12 -16.10
C LYS A 638 14.27 -5.20 -16.60
N GLU A 639 14.16 -5.30 -17.92
CA GLU A 639 13.20 -6.17 -18.58
C GLU A 639 13.93 -7.30 -19.32
N TYR A 640 13.31 -8.47 -19.28
CA TYR A 640 13.80 -9.67 -19.93
C TYR A 640 12.62 -10.37 -20.60
N THR A 641 12.88 -11.05 -21.71
CA THR A 641 11.89 -11.90 -22.38
C THR A 641 12.42 -13.32 -22.45
N LEU A 642 11.54 -14.28 -22.16
CA LEU A 642 11.86 -15.69 -22.06
C LEU A 642 11.80 -16.34 -23.44
N PHE A 643 12.79 -17.15 -23.77
CA PHE A 643 12.82 -17.90 -25.03
C PHE A 643 13.43 -19.28 -24.85
N ARG A 644 13.24 -20.15 -25.87
CA ARG A 644 13.88 -21.46 -25.93
C ARG A 644 15.08 -21.42 -26.85
N GLU A 645 16.21 -21.89 -26.33
CA GLU A 645 17.44 -22.11 -27.07
C GLU A 645 17.28 -23.27 -28.07
N LYS A 646 18.26 -23.42 -28.98
CA LYS A 646 18.23 -24.48 -30.01
C LYS A 646 18.27 -25.90 -29.45
N ASP A 647 18.82 -26.07 -28.25
CA ASP A 647 18.83 -27.34 -27.52
C ASP A 647 17.53 -27.61 -26.75
N GLY A 648 16.61 -26.64 -26.71
CA GLY A 648 15.30 -26.75 -26.06
C GLY A 648 15.27 -26.23 -24.62
N GLU A 649 16.41 -25.81 -24.07
CA GLU A 649 16.53 -25.20 -22.75
C GLU A 649 15.95 -23.78 -22.74
N TRP A 650 15.50 -23.33 -21.57
CA TRP A 650 14.98 -21.98 -21.37
C TRP A 650 16.08 -21.00 -21.02
N ASN A 651 16.06 -19.82 -21.63
CA ASN A 651 16.95 -18.71 -21.33
C ASN A 651 16.21 -17.38 -21.44
N PHE A 652 16.82 -16.31 -20.92
CA PHE A 652 16.35 -14.94 -21.03
C PHE A 652 17.26 -14.14 -21.95
N LYS A 653 16.68 -13.15 -22.61
CA LYS A 653 17.43 -12.06 -23.24
C LYS A 653 16.97 -10.72 -22.64
N PRO A 654 17.90 -9.81 -22.30
CA PRO A 654 17.53 -8.43 -21.98
C PRO A 654 16.73 -7.81 -23.12
N VAL A 655 15.72 -7.03 -22.77
CA VAL A 655 14.88 -6.30 -23.73
C VAL A 655 14.62 -4.89 -23.18
N ALA A 656 14.37 -3.93 -24.06
CA ALA A 656 13.99 -2.58 -23.66
C ALA A 656 12.82 -2.09 -24.50
N TYR A 657 11.78 -1.56 -23.83
CA TYR A 657 10.60 -0.98 -24.46
C TYR A 657 10.60 0.54 -24.27
N LYS A 658 11.08 1.28 -25.27
CA LYS A 658 11.17 2.75 -25.22
C LYS A 658 9.92 3.38 -25.82
N LYS A 659 8.99 3.78 -24.93
CA LYS A 659 7.73 4.45 -25.24
C LYS A 659 7.98 5.93 -25.59
N HIS A 660 7.41 6.40 -26.71
CA HIS A 660 7.33 7.81 -27.11
C HIS A 660 5.95 8.17 -27.65
N LYS A 661 5.38 9.28 -27.17
CA LYS A 661 4.04 9.74 -27.57
C LYS A 661 4.15 10.82 -28.64
N VAL A 662 3.68 10.50 -29.85
CA VAL A 662 3.45 11.46 -30.92
C VAL A 662 2.10 12.14 -30.65
N THR A 663 2.14 13.44 -30.36
CA THR A 663 0.96 14.23 -29.99
C THR A 663 0.26 14.88 -31.20
N GLY A 664 0.83 14.73 -32.39
CA GLY A 664 0.28 15.18 -33.66
C GLY A 664 1.29 14.93 -34.79
N LEU A 665 0.83 14.67 -36.01
CA LEU A 665 1.71 14.29 -37.14
C LEU A 665 2.64 15.44 -37.60
N GLU A 666 2.17 16.68 -37.50
CA GLU A 666 2.96 17.88 -37.80
C GLU A 666 3.59 18.50 -36.54
N HIS A 667 3.40 17.87 -35.38
CA HIS A 667 3.94 18.35 -34.12
C HIS A 667 5.41 17.93 -33.98
N PRO A 668 6.29 18.72 -33.31
CA PRO A 668 7.69 18.33 -33.09
C PRO A 668 7.89 16.98 -32.40
N SER A 669 6.88 16.47 -31.68
CA SER A 669 6.90 15.13 -31.08
C SER A 669 6.86 14.00 -32.10
N ALA A 670 6.54 14.27 -33.37
CA ALA A 670 6.70 13.31 -34.46
C ALA A 670 8.19 13.01 -34.76
N GLN A 671 9.12 13.76 -34.18
CA GLN A 671 10.57 13.51 -34.26
C GLN A 671 11.16 13.45 -32.86
N TRP A 672 11.92 12.39 -32.57
CA TRP A 672 12.55 12.22 -31.26
C TRP A 672 13.82 11.39 -31.35
N THR A 673 14.48 11.22 -30.21
CA THR A 673 15.65 10.38 -30.07
C THR A 673 15.34 9.16 -29.20
N VAL A 674 15.85 7.99 -29.60
CA VAL A 674 15.92 6.80 -28.74
C VAL A 674 17.37 6.38 -28.58
N GLU A 675 17.74 6.03 -27.36
CA GLU A 675 19.02 5.41 -27.05
C GLU A 675 18.86 3.89 -27.00
N ASN A 676 19.53 3.19 -27.91
CA ASN A 676 19.63 1.74 -27.91
C ASN A 676 20.89 1.34 -27.14
N GLN A 677 20.70 0.70 -25.99
CA GLN A 677 21.79 0.25 -25.13
C GLN A 677 22.44 -1.06 -25.61
N PHE A 678 21.88 -1.71 -26.64
CA PHE A 678 22.33 -3.01 -27.15
C PHE A 678 23.04 -2.88 -28.49
N GLU A 679 23.50 -4.01 -29.05
CA GLU A 679 24.10 -4.04 -30.38
C GLU A 679 23.13 -3.55 -31.47
N SER A 680 23.71 -3.13 -32.60
CA SER A 680 22.95 -2.68 -33.76
C SER A 680 22.07 -3.81 -34.30
N GLN A 681 20.78 -3.54 -34.50
CA GLN A 681 19.79 -4.55 -34.87
C GLN A 681 18.66 -3.95 -35.72
N PRO A 682 17.90 -4.75 -36.49
CA PRO A 682 16.69 -4.27 -37.14
C PRO A 682 15.69 -3.75 -36.11
N VAL A 683 15.06 -2.60 -36.39
CA VAL A 683 14.09 -2.01 -35.46
C VAL A 683 12.87 -2.92 -35.27
N LYS A 684 12.36 -2.99 -34.04
CA LYS A 684 11.08 -3.62 -33.69
C LYS A 684 10.17 -2.56 -33.07
N LEU A 685 8.87 -2.65 -33.31
CA LEU A 685 7.92 -1.58 -32.99
C LEU A 685 6.61 -2.12 -32.44
N ARG A 686 6.04 -1.40 -31.47
CA ARG A 686 4.59 -1.39 -31.21
C ARG A 686 4.05 0.01 -31.55
N ILE A 687 2.96 0.08 -32.30
CA ILE A 687 2.31 1.35 -32.68
C ILE A 687 0.85 1.31 -32.20
N GLU A 688 0.41 2.31 -31.46
CA GLU A 688 -0.93 2.34 -30.83
C GLU A 688 -1.57 3.72 -31.07
N PRO A 689 -2.60 3.84 -31.92
CA PRO A 689 -3.37 5.06 -32.02
C PRO A 689 -4.13 5.32 -30.71
N LEU A 690 -4.01 6.54 -30.19
CA LEU A 690 -4.61 6.96 -28.93
C LEU A 690 -5.87 7.79 -29.19
N MET A 691 -6.64 8.05 -28.13
CA MET A 691 -7.74 9.01 -28.19
C MET A 691 -7.20 10.40 -28.54
N SER A 692 -7.91 11.12 -29.42
CA SER A 692 -7.69 12.53 -29.67
C SER A 692 -8.66 13.36 -28.83
N VAL A 693 -8.52 14.68 -28.86
CA VAL A 693 -9.47 15.61 -28.23
C VAL A 693 -10.07 16.54 -29.27
N LYS A 694 -11.24 17.10 -28.97
CA LYS A 694 -11.78 18.21 -29.75
C LYS A 694 -10.87 19.45 -29.62
N PRO A 695 -10.95 20.39 -30.58
CA PRO A 695 -10.18 21.63 -30.51
C PRO A 695 -10.38 22.41 -29.21
N TYR A 696 -9.35 23.13 -28.78
CA TYR A 696 -9.35 23.96 -27.57
C TYR A 696 -10.47 25.03 -27.55
N GLU A 697 -10.89 25.48 -28.73
CA GLU A 697 -11.99 26.46 -28.92
C GLU A 697 -13.38 25.83 -29.10
N ASP A 698 -13.50 24.50 -28.96
CA ASP A 698 -14.81 23.85 -29.09
C ASP A 698 -15.78 24.33 -27.99
N PRO A 699 -17.01 24.73 -28.35
CA PRO A 699 -17.97 25.28 -27.38
C PRO A 699 -18.49 24.26 -26.37
N SER A 700 -18.22 22.96 -26.55
CA SER A 700 -18.55 21.91 -25.57
C SER A 700 -17.48 21.70 -24.49
N ASN A 701 -16.38 22.47 -24.53
CA ASN A 701 -15.35 22.45 -23.50
C ASN A 701 -15.86 23.09 -22.20
N ILE A 702 -15.41 22.58 -21.05
CA ILE A 702 -15.75 23.11 -19.72
C ILE A 702 -14.53 23.85 -19.18
N ILE A 703 -14.66 25.13 -18.83
CA ILE A 703 -13.58 25.91 -18.22
C ILE A 703 -13.48 25.51 -16.74
N LEU A 704 -12.34 24.94 -16.34
CA LEU A 704 -12.06 24.64 -14.93
C LEU A 704 -11.58 25.89 -14.20
N THR A 705 -10.73 26.68 -14.86
CA THR A 705 -10.30 28.00 -14.40
C THR A 705 -9.80 28.85 -15.55
N ASP A 706 -10.04 30.15 -15.47
CA ASP A 706 -9.46 31.18 -16.34
C ASP A 706 -8.55 32.15 -15.56
N PHE A 707 -8.34 31.87 -14.26
CA PHE A 707 -7.55 32.66 -13.31
C PHE A 707 -8.00 34.13 -13.15
N SER A 708 -9.25 34.44 -13.52
CA SER A 708 -9.79 35.80 -13.44
C SER A 708 -10.25 36.21 -12.04
N THR A 709 -10.50 35.25 -11.15
CA THR A 709 -10.96 35.49 -9.79
C THR A 709 -9.79 35.44 -8.81
N PRO A 710 -9.41 36.56 -8.17
CA PRO A 710 -8.33 36.58 -7.18
C PRO A 710 -8.69 35.73 -5.96
N GLY A 711 -7.74 34.91 -5.49
CA GLY A 711 -7.94 34.05 -4.32
C GLY A 711 -8.76 32.79 -4.57
N ASP A 712 -9.07 32.46 -5.83
CA ASP A 712 -9.74 31.20 -6.23
C ASP A 712 -8.86 29.96 -6.02
N PHE A 713 -7.57 30.18 -5.75
CA PHE A 713 -6.61 29.14 -5.40
C PHE A 713 -6.04 29.38 -4.01
N VAL A 714 -5.97 28.31 -3.22
CA VAL A 714 -5.40 28.30 -1.87
C VAL A 714 -4.20 27.35 -1.86
N ALA A 715 -3.11 27.76 -1.22
CA ALA A 715 -1.98 26.87 -0.99
C ALA A 715 -2.34 25.90 0.14
N GLU A 716 -2.50 24.62 -0.19
CA GLU A 716 -2.82 23.57 0.78
C GLU A 716 -1.54 22.97 1.39
N SER A 717 -0.53 22.68 0.56
CA SER A 717 0.70 22.01 0.97
C SER A 717 1.93 22.59 0.28
N VAL A 718 3.01 22.78 1.06
CA VAL A 718 4.27 23.40 0.63
C VAL A 718 5.43 22.70 1.33
N ALA A 719 6.48 22.35 0.58
CA ALA A 719 7.70 21.80 1.16
C ALA A 719 8.49 22.86 1.93
N ASP A 720 9.32 22.43 2.88
CA ASP A 720 10.22 23.32 3.61
C ASP A 720 11.09 24.15 2.65
N GLY A 721 11.16 25.45 2.90
CA GLY A 721 11.91 26.39 2.07
C GLY A 721 11.26 26.73 0.72
N VAL A 722 10.10 26.17 0.41
CA VAL A 722 9.33 26.51 -0.79
C VAL A 722 8.29 27.58 -0.46
N SER A 723 8.07 28.50 -1.39
CA SER A 723 6.98 29.49 -1.32
C SER A 723 6.51 29.79 -2.73
N GLY A 724 5.25 30.18 -2.89
CA GLY A 724 4.74 30.53 -4.21
C GLY A 724 3.32 31.08 -4.16
N GLN A 725 2.82 31.43 -5.34
CA GLN A 725 1.51 32.04 -5.50
C GLN A 725 1.03 31.88 -6.94
N ILE A 726 -0.28 31.97 -7.12
CA ILE A 726 -0.92 32.11 -8.41
C ILE A 726 -1.69 33.42 -8.49
N ASN A 727 -1.36 34.21 -9.51
CA ASN A 727 -1.97 35.52 -9.76
C ASN A 727 -2.56 35.57 -11.17
N THR A 728 -3.53 36.44 -11.41
CA THR A 728 -3.96 36.74 -12.79
C THR A 728 -2.76 37.28 -13.59
N SER A 729 -2.57 36.77 -14.80
CA SER A 729 -1.48 37.19 -15.68
C SER A 729 -1.79 38.53 -16.34
N GLU A 730 -0.79 39.40 -16.42
CA GLU A 730 -0.85 40.63 -17.24
C GLU A 730 -0.79 40.32 -18.74
N GLU A 731 -0.16 39.21 -19.11
CA GLU A 731 -0.06 38.72 -20.47
C GLU A 731 -1.21 37.76 -20.77
N LYS A 732 -1.89 37.98 -21.89
CA LYS A 732 -2.94 37.08 -22.37
C LYS A 732 -2.33 35.84 -23.00
N ALA A 733 -3.08 34.73 -22.93
CA ALA A 733 -2.72 33.53 -23.66
C ALA A 733 -2.68 33.80 -25.18
N VAL A 734 -2.10 32.87 -25.95
CA VAL A 734 -2.04 32.95 -27.42
C VAL A 734 -3.43 33.14 -28.06
N THR A 735 -4.48 32.66 -27.39
CA THR A 735 -5.89 32.79 -27.80
C THR A 735 -6.50 34.18 -27.52
N GLY A 736 -5.79 35.05 -26.79
CA GLY A 736 -6.29 36.36 -26.35
C GLY A 736 -7.15 36.31 -25.08
N GLU A 737 -7.36 35.12 -24.53
CA GLU A 737 -8.06 34.86 -23.26
C GLU A 737 -7.20 35.26 -22.04
N PRO A 738 -7.84 35.58 -20.89
CA PRO A 738 -7.12 35.79 -19.64
C PRO A 738 -6.38 34.52 -19.20
N GLY A 739 -5.39 34.68 -18.33
CA GLY A 739 -4.58 33.58 -17.85
C GLY A 739 -4.07 33.82 -16.42
N GLY A 740 -3.35 32.85 -15.89
CA GLY A 740 -2.70 32.90 -14.58
C GLY A 740 -1.18 32.89 -14.69
N THR A 741 -0.49 33.37 -13.69
CA THR A 741 0.96 33.21 -13.52
C THR A 741 1.18 32.44 -12.23
N PHE A 742 1.70 31.21 -12.36
CA PHE A 742 2.07 30.39 -11.21
C PHE A 742 3.57 30.54 -11.00
N SER A 743 3.96 31.04 -9.83
CA SER A 743 5.36 31.30 -9.48
C SER A 743 5.71 30.64 -8.15
N ALA A 744 6.93 30.13 -8.04
CA ALA A 744 7.44 29.56 -6.81
C ALA A 744 8.94 29.83 -6.64
N LYS A 745 9.41 29.74 -5.40
CA LYS A 745 10.81 29.90 -5.01
C LYS A 745 11.19 28.74 -4.11
N ASN A 746 12.37 28.16 -4.34
CA ASN A 746 12.99 27.20 -3.44
C ASN A 746 14.25 27.83 -2.80
N THR A 747 14.33 27.87 -1.47
CA THR A 747 15.52 28.34 -0.73
C THR A 747 16.61 27.30 -0.60
N GLY A 748 16.29 26.01 -0.79
CA GLY A 748 17.20 24.87 -0.64
C GLY A 748 17.03 24.07 0.67
N ASP A 749 15.99 24.36 1.46
CA ASP A 749 15.74 23.63 2.71
C ASP A 749 15.13 22.23 2.48
N SER A 750 14.54 21.99 1.30
CA SER A 750 14.09 20.69 0.81
C SER A 750 14.94 20.21 -0.38
N PRO A 751 15.12 18.87 -0.55
CA PRO A 751 15.81 18.34 -1.72
C PRO A 751 15.07 18.72 -3.00
N ARG A 752 15.79 18.89 -4.11
CA ARG A 752 15.19 19.38 -5.36
C ARG A 752 14.01 18.53 -5.80
N ASP A 753 14.15 17.21 -5.79
CA ASP A 753 13.09 16.27 -6.18
C ASP A 753 11.94 16.17 -5.16
N GLY A 754 12.02 16.88 -4.04
CA GLY A 754 10.95 17.07 -3.05
C GLY A 754 10.57 18.53 -2.82
N SER A 755 11.01 19.46 -3.69
CA SER A 755 10.67 20.87 -3.55
C SER A 755 9.34 21.17 -4.24
N TYR A 756 8.25 20.91 -3.53
CA TYR A 756 6.89 21.04 -4.06
C TYR A 756 6.09 22.20 -3.48
N ILE A 757 5.07 22.61 -4.23
CA ILE A 757 4.00 23.48 -3.77
C ILE A 757 2.70 23.15 -4.52
N ASN A 758 1.61 23.05 -3.76
CA ASN A 758 0.26 22.91 -4.28
C ASN A 758 -0.50 24.24 -4.30
N MET A 759 -1.32 24.43 -5.32
CA MET A 759 -2.36 25.45 -5.39
C MET A 759 -3.67 24.76 -5.76
N GLU A 760 -4.66 24.82 -4.88
CA GLU A 760 -5.93 24.13 -5.02
C GLU A 760 -7.09 25.08 -5.26
N LYS A 761 -7.98 24.71 -6.19
CA LYS A 761 -9.31 25.28 -6.38
C LYS A 761 -10.38 24.24 -6.10
N GLU A 762 -11.21 24.49 -5.10
CA GLU A 762 -12.40 23.69 -4.81
C GLU A 762 -13.61 24.18 -5.63
N PHE A 763 -14.44 23.25 -6.08
CA PHE A 763 -15.70 23.54 -6.74
C PHE A 763 -16.85 23.55 -5.71
N THR A 764 -17.67 24.60 -5.74
CA THR A 764 -18.83 24.74 -4.82
C THR A 764 -19.84 23.59 -4.92
N SER A 765 -19.88 22.93 -6.07
CA SER A 765 -20.67 21.73 -6.33
C SER A 765 -19.83 20.73 -7.11
N LEU A 766 -20.02 19.44 -6.87
CA LEU A 766 -19.38 18.37 -7.65
C LEU A 766 -19.59 18.60 -9.15
N LEU A 767 -18.48 18.71 -9.89
CA LEU A 767 -18.44 18.94 -11.32
C LEU A 767 -18.53 17.61 -12.08
N ASP A 768 -19.40 17.56 -13.10
CA ASP A 768 -19.54 16.42 -14.00
C ASP A 768 -18.72 16.62 -15.28
N LEU A 769 -17.57 15.97 -15.33
CA LEU A 769 -16.63 15.87 -16.44
C LEU A 769 -16.76 14.55 -17.21
N SER A 770 -17.84 13.77 -17.02
CA SER A 770 -17.99 12.45 -17.66
C SER A 770 -17.87 12.46 -19.18
N LYS A 771 -18.17 13.60 -19.83
CA LYS A 771 -18.04 13.83 -21.28
C LYS A 771 -16.79 14.61 -21.69
N ASN A 772 -15.99 15.07 -20.72
CA ASN A 772 -14.87 16.01 -20.89
C ASN A 772 -13.68 15.55 -20.03
N GLN A 773 -13.13 14.38 -20.34
CA GLN A 773 -12.18 13.68 -19.45
C GLN A 773 -10.71 14.04 -19.70
N ALA A 774 -10.41 14.80 -20.75
CA ALA A 774 -9.06 15.28 -21.04
C ALA A 774 -8.92 16.77 -20.65
N LEU A 775 -7.69 17.28 -20.55
CA LEU A 775 -7.42 18.70 -20.31
C LEU A 775 -6.68 19.34 -21.50
N GLY A 776 -6.97 20.61 -21.75
CA GLY A 776 -6.27 21.47 -22.68
C GLY A 776 -5.79 22.73 -21.99
N VAL A 777 -4.53 23.10 -22.22
CA VAL A 777 -3.93 24.30 -21.63
C VAL A 777 -2.81 24.85 -22.51
N TRP A 778 -2.71 26.18 -22.59
CA TRP A 778 -1.53 26.87 -23.09
C TRP A 778 -0.59 27.18 -21.93
N VAL A 779 0.68 26.85 -22.05
CA VAL A 779 1.71 27.10 -21.03
C VAL A 779 2.86 27.88 -21.63
N LYS A 780 3.22 28.99 -20.99
CA LYS A 780 4.45 29.74 -21.25
C LYS A 780 5.49 29.33 -20.22
N GLY A 781 6.48 28.54 -20.65
CA GLY A 781 7.56 28.11 -19.77
C GLY A 781 8.67 29.16 -19.62
N ASP A 782 9.44 29.05 -18.53
CA ASP A 782 10.66 29.82 -18.29
C ASP A 782 11.95 29.03 -18.58
N GLY A 783 11.83 27.73 -18.85
CA GLY A 783 12.94 26.84 -19.20
C GLY A 783 13.77 26.33 -18.03
N LYS A 784 13.31 26.44 -16.77
CA LYS A 784 14.10 26.09 -15.58
C LYS A 784 13.97 24.63 -15.13
N GLY A 785 13.05 23.89 -15.73
CA GLY A 785 12.97 22.43 -15.62
C GLY A 785 12.25 21.90 -14.39
N GLU A 786 11.52 22.75 -13.67
CA GLU A 786 10.48 22.33 -12.73
C GLU A 786 9.39 21.51 -13.44
N ILE A 787 8.63 20.75 -12.65
CA ILE A 787 7.51 19.94 -13.13
C ILE A 787 6.21 20.62 -12.73
N LEU A 788 5.39 20.98 -13.72
CA LEU A 788 4.02 21.41 -13.53
C LEU A 788 3.10 20.19 -13.62
N ASN A 789 2.32 19.89 -12.57
CA ASN A 789 1.25 18.89 -12.61
C ASN A 789 -0.12 19.56 -12.59
N LEU A 790 -1.01 19.14 -13.48
CA LEU A 790 -2.42 19.52 -13.50
C LEU A 790 -3.25 18.31 -13.08
N SER A 791 -3.97 18.42 -11.96
CA SER A 791 -4.66 17.28 -11.36
C SER A 791 -6.13 17.54 -11.09
N VAL A 792 -6.99 16.59 -11.46
CA VAL A 792 -8.41 16.55 -11.07
C VAL A 792 -8.63 15.49 -9.99
N ARG A 793 -9.44 15.79 -8.97
CA ARG A 793 -9.65 14.90 -7.81
C ARG A 793 -11.12 14.51 -7.65
N SER A 794 -11.34 13.33 -7.07
CA SER A 794 -12.65 12.93 -6.52
C SER A 794 -12.68 13.13 -5.00
N PRO A 795 -13.85 13.30 -4.37
CA PRO A 795 -13.96 13.34 -2.91
C PRO A 795 -13.37 12.11 -2.21
N LEU A 796 -12.80 12.25 -1.02
CA LEU A 796 -12.23 11.10 -0.29
C LEU A 796 -13.25 9.97 -0.05
N HIS A 797 -14.51 10.30 0.25
CA HIS A 797 -15.58 9.31 0.42
C HIS A 797 -16.11 8.72 -0.91
N ILE A 798 -15.65 9.21 -2.08
CA ILE A 798 -16.02 8.75 -3.42
C ILE A 798 -14.76 8.43 -4.23
N SER A 799 -14.50 7.15 -4.51
CA SER A 799 -13.27 6.72 -5.20
C SER A 799 -11.97 7.03 -4.42
N TYR A 800 -12.06 7.25 -3.11
CA TYR A 800 -10.90 7.36 -2.21
C TYR A 800 -9.93 8.49 -2.53
N GLY A 801 -10.42 9.64 -3.02
CA GLY A 801 -9.50 10.76 -3.32
C GLY A 801 -8.70 10.61 -4.62
N ALA A 802 -9.07 9.62 -5.46
CA ALA A 802 -8.40 9.33 -6.73
C ALA A 802 -8.08 10.58 -7.54
N HIS A 803 -6.91 10.58 -8.17
CA HIS A 803 -6.39 11.73 -8.89
C HIS A 803 -5.99 11.44 -10.31
N GLY A 804 -6.27 12.42 -11.17
CA GLY A 804 -5.96 12.41 -12.59
C GLY A 804 -4.82 13.36 -12.88
N ASP A 805 -3.58 12.90 -12.66
CA ASP A 805 -2.37 13.69 -12.85
C ASP A 805 -1.91 13.74 -14.31
N HIS A 806 -1.32 14.88 -14.67
CA HIS A 806 -0.71 15.15 -15.97
C HIS A 806 0.51 16.05 -15.81
N PHE A 807 1.69 15.54 -16.18
CA PHE A 807 2.96 16.22 -15.91
C PHE A 807 3.50 16.95 -17.14
N ILE A 808 3.91 18.21 -16.96
CA ILE A 808 4.59 19.02 -17.95
C ILE A 808 5.94 19.46 -17.38
N LYS A 809 7.02 19.01 -18.00
CA LYS A 809 8.37 19.50 -17.69
C LYS A 809 8.59 20.87 -18.33
N ILE A 810 8.94 21.87 -17.53
CA ILE A 810 9.15 23.25 -17.99
C ILE A 810 10.60 23.46 -18.45
N ASP A 811 11.04 22.67 -19.44
CA ASP A 811 12.37 22.77 -20.06
C ASP A 811 12.39 23.61 -21.35
N PHE A 812 11.34 24.39 -21.56
CA PHE A 812 11.13 25.22 -22.74
C PHE A 812 10.75 26.65 -22.36
N THR A 813 11.01 27.57 -23.27
CA THR A 813 10.60 28.97 -23.16
C THR A 813 9.49 29.30 -24.15
N GLY A 814 8.61 30.24 -23.79
CA GLY A 814 7.53 30.70 -24.67
C GLY A 814 6.30 29.80 -24.63
N TRP A 815 5.25 30.21 -25.35
CA TRP A 815 3.95 29.55 -25.32
C TRP A 815 3.94 28.23 -26.10
N LYS A 816 3.44 27.17 -25.47
CA LYS A 816 3.12 25.88 -26.10
C LYS A 816 1.74 25.41 -25.66
N TYR A 817 1.05 24.70 -26.54
CA TYR A 817 -0.24 24.08 -26.25
C TYR A 817 -0.05 22.62 -25.87
N PHE A 818 -0.80 22.17 -24.86
CA PHE A 818 -0.76 20.80 -24.37
C PHE A 818 -2.16 20.18 -24.38
N GLU A 819 -2.26 19.00 -24.99
CA GLU A 819 -3.41 18.09 -24.89
C GLU A 819 -3.06 16.97 -23.90
N LEU A 820 -3.64 17.03 -22.71
CA LEU A 820 -3.38 16.12 -21.60
C LEU A 820 -4.53 15.13 -21.52
N VAL A 821 -4.30 13.90 -21.96
CA VAL A 821 -5.38 12.90 -22.12
C VAL A 821 -5.22 11.76 -21.14
N GLU A 822 -4.14 10.98 -21.25
CA GLU A 822 -3.93 9.81 -20.38
C GLU A 822 -3.51 10.25 -18.98
N THR A 823 -4.11 9.63 -17.96
CA THR A 823 -3.71 9.82 -16.56
C THR A 823 -2.35 9.17 -16.31
N GLU A 824 -1.43 9.92 -15.69
CA GLU A 824 -0.05 9.47 -15.48
C GLU A 824 0.19 9.04 -14.02
N SER A 825 0.71 7.83 -13.82
CA SER A 825 1.07 7.33 -12.48
C SER A 825 2.56 7.09 -12.29
N SER A 826 3.24 6.64 -13.36
CA SER A 826 4.61 6.12 -13.25
C SER A 826 5.65 7.18 -12.88
N ALA A 827 5.42 8.43 -13.29
CA ALA A 827 6.34 9.55 -13.06
C ALA A 827 6.21 10.13 -11.64
N ILE A 828 5.12 9.82 -10.92
CA ILE A 828 4.90 10.32 -9.56
C ILE A 828 6.05 9.90 -8.65
N SER A 829 6.48 8.64 -8.77
CA SER A 829 7.51 8.05 -7.92
C SER A 829 8.94 8.48 -8.27
N ASP A 830 9.12 9.38 -9.24
CA ASP A 830 10.40 10.02 -9.50
C ASP A 830 10.65 11.24 -8.60
N TYR A 831 9.64 11.66 -7.83
CA TYR A 831 9.67 12.82 -6.94
C TYR A 831 9.14 12.48 -5.56
N ILE A 832 9.44 13.33 -4.58
CA ILE A 832 8.93 13.27 -3.21
C ILE A 832 7.72 14.22 -3.12
N TRP A 833 6.66 13.74 -2.47
CA TRP A 833 5.39 14.43 -2.30
C TRP A 833 5.02 14.45 -0.81
N PRO A 834 4.12 15.35 -0.36
CA PRO A 834 3.70 15.41 1.04
C PRO A 834 3.01 14.11 1.49
N ASP A 835 3.30 13.63 2.70
CA ASP A 835 2.75 12.38 3.23
C ASP A 835 1.22 12.40 3.39
N ASP A 836 0.59 13.53 3.67
CA ASP A 836 -0.85 13.67 3.89
C ASP A 836 -1.68 13.87 2.60
N SER A 837 -1.00 14.14 1.48
CA SER A 837 -1.62 14.63 0.24
C SER A 837 -2.25 13.56 -0.65
N HIS A 838 -2.43 12.33 -0.13
CA HIS A 838 -2.98 11.20 -0.87
C HIS A 838 -2.20 10.90 -2.18
N PHE A 839 -0.89 11.10 -2.17
CA PHE A 839 0.05 10.64 -3.21
C PHE A 839 0.63 9.27 -2.87
N TYR A 840 -0.20 8.39 -2.32
CA TYR A 840 0.16 7.00 -2.10
C TYR A 840 -0.02 6.19 -3.39
N VAL A 841 0.69 5.06 -3.49
CA VAL A 841 0.69 4.26 -4.72
C VAL A 841 -0.71 3.80 -5.16
N TYR A 842 -1.66 3.58 -4.24
CA TYR A 842 -3.00 3.15 -4.62
C TYR A 842 -3.80 4.26 -5.30
N ASP A 843 -3.77 5.46 -4.76
CA ASP A 843 -4.53 6.61 -5.29
C ASP A 843 -4.06 6.96 -6.70
N SER A 844 -2.77 6.74 -6.95
CA SER A 844 -2.11 6.95 -8.23
C SER A 844 -2.29 5.80 -9.23
N TYR A 845 -2.15 4.53 -8.84
CA TYR A 845 -2.05 3.40 -9.78
C TYR A 845 -3.29 2.50 -9.82
N ARG A 846 -4.06 2.41 -8.73
CA ARG A 846 -5.22 1.51 -8.59
C ARG A 846 -6.52 2.27 -8.81
N HIS A 847 -6.70 3.39 -8.13
CA HIS A 847 -7.96 4.12 -8.16
C HIS A 847 -8.13 4.92 -9.46
N THR A 848 -9.38 5.19 -9.79
CA THR A 848 -9.77 5.99 -10.97
C THR A 848 -10.63 7.15 -10.52
N VAL A 849 -10.37 8.34 -11.05
CA VAL A 849 -11.19 9.53 -10.89
C VAL A 849 -12.63 9.20 -11.30
N SER A 850 -13.56 9.49 -10.41
CA SER A 850 -14.98 9.54 -10.73
C SER A 850 -15.26 10.85 -11.44
N PHE A 851 -15.09 10.90 -12.77
CA PHE A 851 -15.32 12.12 -13.57
C PHE A 851 -16.72 12.72 -13.41
N LYS A 852 -17.72 11.98 -12.92
CA LYS A 852 -19.05 12.52 -12.60
C LYS A 852 -19.08 13.36 -11.30
N ASN A 853 -18.12 13.15 -10.41
CA ASN A 853 -18.07 13.69 -9.05
C ASN A 853 -16.69 14.30 -8.78
N VAL A 854 -16.32 15.35 -9.52
CA VAL A 854 -15.04 16.05 -9.30
C VAL A 854 -15.27 17.22 -8.35
N ASP A 855 -14.57 17.27 -7.22
CA ASP A 855 -14.73 18.31 -6.21
C ASP A 855 -13.66 19.41 -6.29
N LYS A 856 -12.49 19.12 -6.86
CA LYS A 856 -11.40 20.09 -6.92
C LYS A 856 -10.48 19.91 -8.13
N PHE A 857 -9.78 20.99 -8.46
CA PHE A 857 -8.70 21.05 -9.45
C PHE A 857 -7.44 21.62 -8.79
N GLN A 858 -6.30 20.97 -9.01
CA GLN A 858 -5.03 21.32 -8.39
C GLN A 858 -3.95 21.61 -9.43
N LEU A 859 -3.10 22.59 -9.11
CA LEU A 859 -1.84 22.85 -9.78
C LEU A 859 -0.71 22.56 -8.81
N TRP A 860 0.27 21.76 -9.23
CA TRP A 860 1.48 21.53 -8.45
C TRP A 860 2.71 21.98 -9.20
N TYR A 861 3.66 22.54 -8.47
CA TYR A 861 5.06 22.46 -8.85
C TYR A 861 5.77 21.41 -8.02
N ASN A 862 6.74 20.73 -8.64
CA ASN A 862 7.76 19.93 -7.98
C ASN A 862 9.10 20.09 -8.75
N ASN A 863 10.20 19.57 -8.23
CA ASN A 863 11.52 19.62 -8.86
C ASN A 863 12.08 21.05 -9.07
N ILE A 864 11.69 22.00 -8.20
CA ILE A 864 12.07 23.42 -8.30
C ILE A 864 13.58 23.56 -8.01
N PRO A 865 14.38 24.15 -8.93
CA PRO A 865 15.83 24.29 -8.75
C PRO A 865 16.18 25.08 -7.48
N GLU A 866 17.18 24.56 -6.75
CA GLU A 866 17.69 25.16 -5.51
C GLU A 866 18.09 26.63 -5.71
N GLY A 867 17.66 27.49 -4.78
CA GLY A 867 17.98 28.92 -4.78
C GLY A 867 17.34 29.73 -5.91
N GLN A 868 16.47 29.13 -6.73
CA GLN A 868 15.85 29.80 -7.88
C GLN A 868 14.38 30.12 -7.66
N ASN A 869 13.91 31.13 -8.41
CA ASN A 869 12.50 31.38 -8.64
C ASN A 869 12.11 30.77 -9.99
N VAL A 870 11.00 30.07 -10.05
CA VAL A 870 10.39 29.56 -11.28
C VAL A 870 9.06 30.25 -11.52
N SER A 871 8.66 30.39 -12.79
CA SER A 871 7.37 30.96 -13.14
C SER A 871 6.91 30.54 -14.52
N CYS A 872 5.68 30.05 -14.61
CA CYS A 872 4.98 29.84 -15.87
C CYS A 872 3.73 30.71 -15.96
N SER A 873 3.37 31.12 -17.18
CA SER A 873 2.05 31.67 -17.47
C SER A 873 1.15 30.59 -18.07
N LEU A 874 -0.10 30.53 -17.62
CA LEU A 874 -1.10 29.55 -18.00
C LEU A 874 -2.27 30.27 -18.67
N GLY A 875 -2.69 29.81 -19.85
CA GLY A 875 -4.02 30.15 -20.38
C GLY A 875 -5.12 29.43 -19.61
N PRO A 876 -6.41 29.64 -19.95
CA PRO A 876 -7.49 28.93 -19.29
C PRO A 876 -7.29 27.41 -19.34
N VAL A 877 -7.59 26.72 -18.25
CA VAL A 877 -7.57 25.25 -18.24
C VAL A 877 -8.96 24.77 -18.60
N LYS A 878 -9.06 24.04 -19.72
CA LYS A 878 -10.34 23.55 -20.26
C LYS A 878 -10.37 22.03 -20.19
N ALA A 879 -11.45 21.47 -19.68
CA ALA A 879 -11.76 20.05 -19.80
C ALA A 879 -12.40 19.78 -21.18
N LEU A 880 -11.81 18.86 -21.94
CA LEU A 880 -12.05 18.63 -23.36
C LEU A 880 -12.75 17.28 -23.61
N PRO A 881 -13.70 17.20 -24.56
CA PRO A 881 -14.24 15.92 -25.02
C PRO A 881 -13.20 15.11 -25.77
N MET A 882 -13.03 13.86 -25.36
CA MET A 882 -12.24 12.88 -26.12
C MET A 882 -13.01 12.41 -27.35
N VAL A 883 -12.29 12.16 -28.44
CA VAL A 883 -12.82 11.61 -29.69
C VAL A 883 -11.89 10.52 -30.21
N SER A 884 -12.47 9.46 -30.78
CA SER A 884 -11.68 8.42 -31.44
C SER A 884 -11.03 9.00 -32.70
N GLY A 885 -9.72 8.80 -32.83
CA GLY A 885 -8.92 9.12 -34.01
C GLY A 885 -8.55 7.86 -34.81
N TYR A 886 -7.94 8.07 -35.97
CA TYR A 886 -7.33 7.02 -36.78
C TYR A 886 -6.02 7.51 -37.43
N ILE A 887 -5.24 6.53 -37.88
CA ILE A 887 -4.05 6.74 -38.71
C ILE A 887 -4.03 5.72 -39.85
N GLU A 888 -3.71 6.19 -41.05
CA GLU A 888 -3.48 5.38 -42.24
C GLU A 888 -2.00 5.42 -42.62
N ASN A 889 -1.48 4.30 -43.09
CA ASN A 889 -0.11 4.14 -43.55
C ASN A 889 0.96 4.64 -42.55
N PRO A 890 0.86 4.31 -41.23
CA PRO A 890 1.85 4.74 -40.27
C PRO A 890 3.25 4.29 -40.74
N SER A 891 4.22 5.17 -40.57
CA SER A 891 5.57 4.97 -41.07
C SER A 891 6.59 5.45 -40.05
N VAL A 892 7.71 4.74 -39.96
CA VAL A 892 8.85 5.10 -39.12
C VAL A 892 10.08 5.27 -39.99
N THR A 893 10.84 6.33 -39.77
CA THR A 893 12.11 6.59 -40.45
C THR A 893 13.24 6.68 -39.45
N ILE A 894 14.35 5.97 -39.70
CA ILE A 894 15.59 6.05 -38.91
C ILE A 894 16.76 6.18 -39.88
N LYS A 895 17.60 7.20 -39.70
CA LYS A 895 18.77 7.48 -40.57
C LYS A 895 18.47 7.52 -42.08
N GLY A 896 17.26 7.96 -42.45
CA GLY A 896 16.81 8.07 -43.84
C GLY A 896 16.21 6.79 -44.43
N GLU A 897 16.29 5.66 -43.73
CA GLU A 897 15.58 4.43 -44.09
C GLU A 897 14.16 4.50 -43.54
N LYS A 898 13.15 4.25 -44.39
CA LYS A 898 11.73 4.36 -44.05
C LYS A 898 11.04 3.01 -44.26
N ILE A 899 10.28 2.60 -43.25
CA ILE A 899 9.32 1.51 -43.30
C ILE A 899 7.90 2.06 -43.19
N VAL A 900 6.99 1.53 -44.00
CA VAL A 900 5.56 1.90 -44.07
C VAL A 900 4.73 0.66 -43.75
N PHE A 901 3.70 0.83 -42.93
CA PHE A 901 2.72 -0.21 -42.64
C PHE A 901 1.40 0.12 -43.35
N PRO A 902 1.09 -0.51 -44.50
CA PRO A 902 -0.04 -0.14 -45.35
C PRO A 902 -1.38 -0.60 -44.76
N VAL A 903 -1.81 0.06 -43.68
CA VAL A 903 -3.01 -0.30 -42.91
C VAL A 903 -3.65 0.95 -42.29
N ARG A 904 -4.95 0.87 -42.04
CA ARG A 904 -5.69 1.84 -41.23
C ARG A 904 -5.83 1.29 -39.81
N MET A 905 -5.47 2.11 -38.83
CA MET A 905 -5.57 1.78 -37.41
C MET A 905 -6.44 2.81 -36.70
N GLU A 906 -7.36 2.36 -35.85
CA GLU A 906 -8.23 3.20 -35.04
C GLU A 906 -7.79 3.22 -33.58
N SER A 907 -8.30 4.17 -32.80
CA SER A 907 -7.95 4.29 -31.38
C SER A 907 -8.25 3.00 -30.63
N GLY A 908 -7.25 2.49 -29.90
CA GLY A 908 -7.34 1.23 -29.18
C GLY A 908 -6.87 -0.01 -29.95
N MET A 909 -6.62 0.11 -31.25
CA MET A 909 -5.87 -0.92 -31.99
C MET A 909 -4.37 -0.82 -31.69
N TYR A 910 -3.62 -1.89 -31.96
CA TYR A 910 -2.16 -1.84 -31.90
C TYR A 910 -1.53 -2.74 -32.94
N LEU A 911 -0.40 -2.29 -33.51
CA LEU A 911 0.41 -3.05 -34.45
C LEU A 911 1.69 -3.48 -33.76
N GLU A 912 2.03 -4.76 -33.86
CA GLU A 912 3.28 -5.35 -33.39
C GLU A 912 4.14 -5.76 -34.59
N PHE A 913 5.31 -5.15 -34.71
CA PHE A 913 6.31 -5.43 -35.74
C PHE A 913 7.57 -5.99 -35.09
N ARG A 914 7.84 -7.28 -35.34
CA ARG A 914 9.03 -7.99 -34.84
C ARG A 914 10.04 -8.32 -35.94
N SER A 915 9.58 -8.44 -37.18
CA SER A 915 10.40 -8.61 -38.39
C SER A 915 9.54 -8.41 -39.64
N GLU A 916 10.14 -8.40 -40.84
CA GLU A 916 9.41 -8.34 -42.13
C GLU A 916 8.33 -9.42 -42.28
N ASN A 917 8.52 -10.58 -41.62
CA ASN A 917 7.60 -11.72 -41.68
C ASN A 917 6.73 -11.86 -40.42
N ASP A 918 6.85 -10.95 -39.44
CA ASP A 918 6.05 -10.95 -38.22
C ASP A 918 5.59 -9.52 -37.91
N CYS A 919 4.49 -9.14 -38.54
CA CYS A 919 3.86 -7.84 -38.43
C CYS A 919 2.35 -8.01 -38.36
N LYS A 920 1.76 -7.75 -37.19
CA LYS A 920 0.37 -8.10 -36.89
C LYS A 920 -0.37 -6.90 -36.33
N LEU A 921 -1.57 -6.64 -36.86
CA LEU A 921 -2.52 -5.68 -36.33
C LEU A 921 -3.51 -6.39 -35.42
N TYR A 922 -3.70 -5.84 -34.22
CA TYR A 922 -4.63 -6.32 -33.22
C TYR A 922 -5.67 -5.26 -32.86
N GLY A 923 -6.85 -5.72 -32.46
CA GLY A 923 -7.88 -4.88 -31.84
C GLY A 923 -7.65 -4.68 -30.34
N SER A 924 -8.57 -3.96 -29.70
CA SER A 924 -8.44 -3.53 -28.30
C SER A 924 -8.54 -4.66 -27.27
N LYS A 925 -8.99 -5.86 -27.68
CA LYS A 925 -9.02 -7.08 -26.87
C LYS A 925 -7.89 -8.05 -27.24
N GLY A 926 -7.00 -7.67 -28.16
CA GLY A 926 -5.88 -8.48 -28.62
C GLY A 926 -6.24 -9.52 -29.68
N GLU A 927 -7.44 -9.44 -30.26
CA GLU A 927 -7.84 -10.21 -31.43
C GLU A 927 -7.00 -9.83 -32.65
N LEU A 928 -6.54 -10.83 -33.42
CA LEU A 928 -5.78 -10.60 -34.64
C LEU A 928 -6.73 -10.09 -35.73
N LEU A 929 -6.51 -8.87 -36.21
CA LEU A 929 -7.31 -8.25 -37.27
C LEU A 929 -6.69 -8.45 -38.66
N ALA A 930 -5.36 -8.37 -38.76
CA ALA A 930 -4.65 -8.56 -40.02
C ALA A 930 -3.16 -8.93 -39.79
N GLU A 931 -2.61 -9.73 -40.71
CA GLU A 931 -1.16 -9.79 -40.93
C GLU A 931 -0.80 -8.71 -41.95
N VAL A 932 0.00 -7.72 -41.53
CA VAL A 932 0.31 -6.55 -42.34
C VAL A 932 1.65 -6.78 -43.01
N LYS A 933 1.72 -6.65 -44.34
CA LYS A 933 2.99 -6.72 -45.05
C LYS A 933 3.62 -5.31 -45.09
N PRO A 934 4.74 -5.05 -44.40
CA PRO A 934 5.39 -3.75 -44.45
C PRO A 934 6.00 -3.47 -45.83
N GLU A 935 6.10 -2.19 -46.17
CA GLU A 935 6.72 -1.69 -47.40
C GLU A 935 7.95 -0.84 -47.07
N GLY A 936 9.00 -0.94 -47.89
CA GLY A 936 10.28 -0.26 -47.66
C GLY A 936 11.31 -1.13 -46.93
N ALA A 937 12.49 -0.56 -46.68
CA ALA A 937 13.57 -1.24 -45.97
C ALA A 937 13.36 -1.14 -44.45
N VAL A 938 13.57 -2.24 -43.72
CA VAL A 938 13.54 -2.22 -42.24
C VAL A 938 14.72 -1.40 -41.73
N PRO A 939 14.48 -0.27 -41.03
CA PRO A 939 15.57 0.56 -40.57
C PRO A 939 16.43 -0.13 -39.52
N THR A 940 17.73 0.15 -39.55
CA THR A 940 18.65 -0.33 -38.50
C THR A 940 18.61 0.58 -37.27
N LEU A 941 18.31 0.01 -36.11
CA LEU A 941 18.49 0.64 -34.81
C LEU A 941 19.94 0.43 -34.36
N ALA A 942 20.79 1.45 -34.52
CA ALA A 942 22.21 1.36 -34.17
C ALA A 942 22.41 1.39 -32.65
N ASN A 943 23.53 0.89 -32.15
CA ASN A 943 23.93 1.14 -30.75
C ASN A 943 24.06 2.65 -30.47
N GLY A 944 23.63 3.08 -29.28
CA GLY A 944 23.62 4.47 -28.86
C GLY A 944 22.43 5.27 -29.41
N LYS A 945 22.67 6.55 -29.72
CA LYS A 945 21.64 7.53 -30.10
C LYS A 945 21.10 7.28 -31.51
N ASN A 946 19.77 7.21 -31.66
CA ASN A 946 19.07 7.12 -32.94
C ASN A 946 18.02 8.21 -33.06
N GLU A 947 18.03 8.94 -34.17
CA GLU A 947 16.97 9.90 -34.52
C GLU A 947 15.86 9.16 -35.25
N ILE A 948 14.64 9.34 -34.77
CA ILE A 948 13.45 8.66 -35.26
C ILE A 948 12.44 9.73 -35.69
N SER A 949 11.81 9.53 -36.84
CA SER A 949 10.62 10.28 -37.22
C SER A 949 9.45 9.36 -37.53
N PHE A 950 8.26 9.84 -37.21
CA PHE A 950 6.99 9.18 -37.45
C PHE A 950 6.12 9.99 -38.40
N SER A 951 5.45 9.32 -39.34
CA SER A 951 4.54 9.96 -40.29
C SER A 951 3.38 9.04 -40.63
N GLY A 952 2.29 9.59 -41.14
CA GLY A 952 1.13 8.84 -41.62
C GLY A 952 0.04 9.80 -42.09
N GLU A 953 -1.16 9.28 -42.31
CA GLU A 953 -2.32 10.05 -42.73
C GLU A 953 -3.39 10.02 -41.64
N GLY A 954 -3.77 11.18 -41.13
CA GLY A 954 -4.78 11.33 -40.07
C GLY A 954 -6.05 12.00 -40.57
N SER A 955 -7.02 12.19 -39.67
CA SER A 955 -8.30 12.85 -40.03
C SER A 955 -8.16 14.33 -40.45
N GLY A 956 -7.07 14.99 -40.07
CA GLY A 956 -6.84 16.43 -40.25
C GLY A 956 -7.74 17.36 -39.42
N LYS A 957 -8.75 16.83 -38.73
CA LYS A 957 -9.71 17.60 -37.92
C LYS A 957 -9.28 17.77 -36.46
N VAL A 958 -8.57 16.77 -35.97
CA VAL A 958 -7.99 16.70 -34.62
C VAL A 958 -6.56 16.19 -34.75
N ASN A 959 -5.74 16.44 -33.74
CA ASN A 959 -4.39 15.90 -33.71
C ASN A 959 -4.44 14.37 -33.65
N THR A 960 -3.84 13.69 -34.64
CA THR A 960 -3.67 12.23 -34.61
C THR A 960 -2.57 11.90 -33.60
N ARG A 961 -2.97 11.32 -32.46
CA ARG A 961 -2.09 10.95 -31.36
C ARG A 961 -1.74 9.46 -31.45
N VAL A 962 -0.46 9.13 -31.30
CA VAL A 962 0.05 7.75 -31.43
C VAL A 962 1.12 7.49 -30.38
N GLN A 963 1.02 6.36 -29.69
CA GLN A 963 2.11 5.81 -28.89
C GLN A 963 2.97 4.92 -29.78
N VAL A 964 4.27 5.23 -29.88
CA VAL A 964 5.25 4.39 -30.57
C VAL A 964 6.20 3.83 -29.51
N THR A 965 6.29 2.51 -29.46
CA THR A 965 7.24 1.81 -28.58
C THR A 965 8.32 1.19 -29.45
N VAL A 966 9.56 1.66 -29.30
CA VAL A 966 10.74 1.08 -29.94
C VAL A 966 11.28 -0.03 -29.07
N ILE A 967 11.43 -1.22 -29.65
CA ILE A 967 11.83 -2.43 -28.94
C ILE A 967 13.22 -2.84 -29.42
N SER A 968 14.10 -3.12 -28.47
CA SER A 968 15.47 -3.58 -28.71
C SER A 968 15.80 -4.72 -27.75
N GLU A 969 16.61 -5.68 -28.20
CA GLU A 969 16.99 -6.87 -27.44
C GLU A 969 18.50 -7.06 -27.44
N ASP A 970 19.04 -7.64 -26.37
CA ASP A 970 20.45 -8.02 -26.28
C ASP A 970 20.66 -9.51 -26.60
N THR A 971 21.92 -9.92 -26.60
CA THR A 971 22.32 -11.32 -26.56
C THR A 971 21.76 -12.05 -25.33
N PRO A 972 21.51 -13.38 -25.44
CA PRO A 972 21.04 -14.18 -24.31
C PRO A 972 21.95 -14.10 -23.08
N LEU A 973 21.37 -14.28 -21.89
CA LEU A 973 22.14 -14.35 -20.64
C LEU A 973 23.08 -15.55 -20.64
N ASP A 974 24.25 -15.38 -20.02
CA ASP A 974 25.14 -16.49 -19.68
C ASP A 974 24.58 -17.24 -18.46
N VAL A 975 23.94 -18.37 -18.71
CA VAL A 975 23.21 -19.16 -17.71
C VAL A 975 23.99 -20.39 -17.22
N LYS A 976 25.26 -20.53 -17.61
CA LYS A 976 26.09 -21.70 -17.29
C LYS A 976 26.75 -21.68 -15.92
#